data_AF-A0A8T2GPM7-F1
#
_entry.id   AF-A0A8T2GPM7-F1
#
_cell.length_a   1.000
_cell.length_b   1.000
_cell.length_c   1.000
_cell.angle_alpha   90.00
_cell.angle_beta   90.00
_cell.angle_gamma   90.00
#
_symmetry.space_group_name_H-M   'P 1'
#
loop_
_entity.id
_entity.type
_entity.pdbx_description
1 polymer ?
#
loop_
_entity_poly.entity_id
_entity_poly.type
_entity_poly.pdbx_seq_one_letter_code
_entity_poly.pdbx_strand_id
1 'polypeptide(L)'
;MFGPTGGLGMNPSMDDMNLIQQAQRHQLVVSNLGEEIDLEIGPGEDDAAFANNSLIGGPPREPSTGEHDETKHMVLVSDLPSEDQDISKGTPAKRKKKVVKRWREEWADTYKWAYVDMKDGTARIFCSICREYGRKHRRNPYGNEGSRNMQMSALEEHNNSLLHKEALRLQTASKDKIVVDKPIYVKTLMSKSAGSIVEGALKRDPNEIEFVQSVQESVHALERVIAKNSHYVNIMERLLEPERMIVFRVPWIDDRGETHVNRGFRVQFNQALGPCRGGIRFHPSMNLSIAKFLGFQQTLKNALSPYKLGGASGGSDFDPKGKSDNEIMRFCQSFMNEMYRYMGPDKDLPSEEVGVGTREMGYLFGQYRRLAGQFQGSFTGPRIYWAASSLRTEASGYGVVYFARLILADMNKEIKGLRCVVSGCGKIAMHVVEKLIACGAHPVTVSDSKGYLVDDDGFDYMKLAFLRDIKSQQRSLRDYSKTYARAKYFDELKPWNERCDVAFPCASQNEVDQADAINLVNAGCRLLVEGSNMPCTAEAVDVFRKANVLIAPAIAAGAGGVAAGEIEVLRESNSMQWSAEDFESRLQEALKQTYEKALKAANDFGYQKESPEALLHGATIAAFLNIAQAMTDQGCV
;
A
#
# COMPACT_ATOMS: atom_id res chain seq x y z
N MET A 1 16.06 -45.63 58.14
CA MET A 1 16.71 -46.88 58.56
C MET A 1 17.20 -47.61 57.31
N PHE A 2 18.34 -48.29 57.42
CA PHE A 2 18.96 -49.31 56.55
C PHE A 2 18.40 -49.55 55.13
N GLY A 3 19.23 -49.71 54.09
CA GLY A 3 20.69 -49.83 54.08
C GLY A 3 21.14 -50.72 52.90
N PRO A 4 22.44 -50.72 52.53
CA PRO A 4 22.83 -50.90 51.11
C PRO A 4 23.89 -51.99 50.83
N THR A 5 24.05 -52.32 49.55
CA THR A 5 25.24 -52.92 48.90
C THR A 5 25.12 -52.62 47.40
N GLY A 6 26.11 -52.23 46.58
CA GLY A 6 27.53 -51.82 46.66
C GLY A 6 27.91 -51.44 45.19
N GLY A 7 28.97 -50.73 44.82
CA GLY A 7 30.21 -50.35 45.49
C GLY A 7 31.40 -50.67 44.57
N LEU A 8 31.97 -49.64 43.92
CA LEU A 8 33.28 -49.62 43.19
C LEU A 8 33.35 -50.38 41.84
N GLY A 9 34.04 -49.91 40.78
CA GLY A 9 34.75 -48.64 40.57
C GLY A 9 35.54 -48.60 39.24
N MET A 10 36.20 -47.45 38.96
CA MET A 10 37.24 -47.20 37.92
C MET A 10 36.85 -46.97 36.44
N ASN A 11 36.66 -45.68 36.10
CA ASN A 11 37.48 -44.85 35.19
C ASN A 11 37.74 -45.19 33.70
N PRO A 12 38.08 -44.19 32.85
CA PRO A 12 37.41 -44.05 31.56
C PRO A 12 38.32 -44.19 30.32
N SER A 13 37.73 -44.65 29.21
CA SER A 13 38.24 -44.43 27.85
C SER A 13 37.22 -44.89 26.79
N MET A 14 37.24 -44.27 25.61
CA MET A 14 36.53 -44.71 24.40
C MET A 14 34.98 -44.61 24.42
N ASP A 15 34.44 -43.39 24.33
CA ASP A 15 33.46 -43.10 23.26
C ASP A 15 33.24 -41.61 22.94
N ASP A 16 33.72 -40.67 23.76
CA ASP A 16 33.92 -39.26 23.35
C ASP A 16 35.01 -39.09 22.26
N MET A 17 35.66 -40.19 21.85
CA MET A 17 36.68 -40.26 20.80
C MET A 17 36.17 -40.80 19.45
N ASN A 18 34.88 -41.13 19.32
CA ASN A 18 34.28 -41.56 18.04
C ASN A 18 33.39 -40.50 17.37
N LEU A 19 32.76 -39.60 18.13
CA LEU A 19 32.01 -38.47 17.57
C LEU A 19 32.91 -37.34 17.02
N ILE A 20 34.19 -37.31 17.41
CA ILE A 20 35.19 -36.35 16.89
C ILE A 20 35.80 -36.81 15.56
N GLN A 21 35.78 -38.11 15.23
CA GLN A 21 36.32 -38.63 13.96
C GLN A 21 35.33 -38.63 12.79
N GLN A 22 34.01 -38.47 13.02
CA GLN A 22 33.05 -38.24 11.93
C GLN A 22 32.94 -36.75 11.50
N ALA A 23 33.38 -35.81 12.34
CA ALA A 23 33.38 -34.38 12.00
C ALA A 23 34.58 -33.92 11.15
N GLN A 24 35.62 -34.76 10.98
CA GLN A 24 36.91 -34.37 10.37
C GLN A 24 37.13 -34.81 8.91
N ARG A 25 36.08 -35.05 8.11
CA ARG A 25 36.24 -35.35 6.66
C ARG A 25 35.73 -34.32 5.67
N HIS A 26 35.01 -33.28 6.09
CA HIS A 26 34.62 -32.17 5.20
C HIS A 26 34.83 -30.78 5.83
N GLN A 27 36.00 -30.57 6.44
CA GLN A 27 36.60 -29.24 6.54
C GLN A 27 37.76 -29.14 5.56
N LEU A 28 37.64 -28.23 4.58
CA LEU A 28 38.79 -27.60 3.94
C LEU A 28 38.51 -26.09 3.83
N VAL A 29 39.32 -25.35 4.60
CA VAL A 29 39.94 -24.05 4.29
C VAL A 29 39.17 -22.76 4.64
N VAL A 30 39.71 -21.78 5.39
CA VAL A 30 40.94 -21.57 6.22
C VAL A 30 40.67 -20.30 7.10
N SER A 31 40.93 -20.24 8.42
CA SER A 31 42.10 -19.62 9.13
C SER A 31 42.56 -18.22 8.63
N ASN A 32 43.13 -17.27 9.39
CA ASN A 32 43.16 -16.89 10.82
C ASN A 32 43.93 -15.55 10.97
N LEU A 33 43.68 -14.73 12.03
CA LEU A 33 44.59 -13.72 12.68
C LEU A 33 45.14 -12.56 11.80
N GLY A 34 45.65 -11.40 12.25
CA GLY A 34 45.80 -10.63 13.52
C GLY A 34 46.03 -9.13 13.12
N GLU A 35 45.89 -8.07 13.93
CA GLU A 35 46.83 -7.58 14.98
C GLU A 35 48.31 -7.52 14.50
N GLU A 36 49.11 -6.45 14.63
CA GLU A 36 49.03 -5.16 15.38
C GLU A 36 50.17 -4.16 14.92
N ILE A 37 50.27 -2.96 15.53
CA ILE A 37 51.47 -2.07 15.72
C ILE A 37 51.77 -0.89 14.73
N ASP A 38 52.30 0.18 15.36
CA ASP A 38 52.54 1.59 14.99
C ASP A 38 53.83 1.95 14.20
N LEU A 39 53.96 3.27 13.94
CA LEU A 39 55.15 4.15 13.78
C LEU A 39 55.35 4.78 12.36
N GLU A 40 55.87 6.00 12.16
CA GLU A 40 55.88 7.28 12.91
C GLU A 40 56.48 8.39 11.97
N ILE A 41 56.37 9.69 12.31
CA ILE A 41 57.16 10.86 11.81
C ILE A 41 56.81 11.45 10.40
N GLY A 42 56.62 12.78 10.35
CA GLY A 42 56.46 13.64 9.13
C GLY A 42 57.81 14.25 8.65
N PRO A 43 57.95 15.58 8.36
CA PRO A 43 56.98 16.68 8.16
C PRO A 43 57.26 17.53 6.88
N GLY A 44 56.68 18.75 6.78
CA GLY A 44 57.02 19.81 5.80
C GLY A 44 55.78 20.54 5.23
N GLU A 45 55.41 21.73 5.72
CA GLU A 45 55.86 23.08 5.25
C GLU A 45 55.20 23.55 3.92
N ASP A 46 54.74 24.79 3.72
CA ASP A 46 54.31 25.85 4.65
C ASP A 46 53.45 26.92 3.90
N ASP A 47 52.87 27.89 4.62
CA ASP A 47 51.85 28.86 4.15
C ASP A 47 52.32 30.08 3.30
N ALA A 48 51.38 30.68 2.54
CA ALA A 48 51.25 32.13 2.26
C ALA A 48 49.88 32.44 1.58
N ALA A 49 48.92 33.20 2.14
CA ALA A 49 48.87 34.65 2.43
C ALA A 49 48.89 35.56 1.16
N PHE A 50 48.04 36.59 0.94
CA PHE A 50 46.91 37.19 1.68
C PHE A 50 46.10 38.19 0.78
N ALA A 51 44.98 38.76 1.30
CA ALA A 51 44.38 40.10 1.01
C ALA A 51 43.26 40.35 -0.08
N ASN A 52 42.03 40.53 0.43
CA ASN A 52 41.06 41.68 0.31
C ASN A 52 40.85 42.42 -1.06
N ASN A 53 39.61 42.76 -1.49
CA ASN A 53 38.70 43.73 -0.82
C ASN A 53 37.25 43.82 -1.42
N SER A 54 36.27 44.19 -0.57
CA SER A 54 35.00 44.99 -0.72
C SER A 54 34.50 45.47 -2.10
N LEU A 55 33.20 45.55 -2.52
CA LEU A 55 31.82 45.79 -1.98
C LEU A 55 31.16 47.02 -2.71
N ILE A 56 29.82 47.23 -2.59
CA ILE A 56 28.91 48.25 -3.22
C ILE A 56 28.18 47.74 -4.50
N GLY A 57 26.86 47.91 -4.76
CA GLY A 57 25.72 48.38 -3.94
C GLY A 57 24.66 49.22 -4.71
N GLY A 58 23.38 48.78 -4.81
CA GLY A 58 22.23 49.64 -5.22
C GLY A 58 21.08 48.98 -6.05
N PRO A 59 19.79 49.40 -5.95
CA PRO A 59 18.61 48.58 -6.36
C PRO A 59 17.62 49.29 -7.37
N PRO A 60 16.27 49.10 -7.37
CA PRO A 60 15.54 48.26 -8.35
C PRO A 60 14.41 48.98 -9.16
N ARG A 61 13.73 48.29 -10.11
CA ARG A 61 12.39 48.67 -10.62
C ARG A 61 11.62 47.55 -11.36
N GLU A 62 10.29 47.66 -11.38
CA GLU A 62 9.28 46.71 -11.90
C GLU A 62 8.93 46.90 -13.40
N PRO A 63 8.19 45.95 -14.04
CA PRO A 63 7.92 45.94 -15.50
C PRO A 63 6.47 46.36 -15.90
N SER A 64 6.26 46.59 -17.20
CA SER A 64 4.92 46.82 -17.79
C SER A 64 4.75 46.21 -19.20
N THR A 65 3.84 45.23 -19.31
CA THR A 65 2.83 44.98 -20.39
C THR A 65 3.09 45.33 -21.88
N GLY A 66 2.73 44.41 -22.80
CA GLY A 66 2.09 44.79 -24.10
C GLY A 66 2.31 43.94 -25.37
N GLU A 67 1.41 42.97 -25.62
CA GLU A 67 0.74 42.61 -26.92
C GLU A 67 1.46 42.18 -28.24
N HIS A 68 0.97 41.05 -28.82
CA HIS A 68 0.50 40.75 -30.22
C HIS A 68 1.11 41.42 -31.49
N ASP A 69 1.09 40.83 -32.71
CA ASP A 69 0.94 39.45 -33.27
C ASP A 69 1.29 39.44 -34.79
N GLU A 70 1.37 38.26 -35.44
CA GLU A 70 1.37 37.90 -36.89
C GLU A 70 1.97 38.86 -37.98
N THR A 71 2.74 38.38 -38.98
CA THR A 71 2.19 37.72 -40.19
C THR A 71 3.23 37.05 -41.12
N LYS A 72 2.72 36.24 -42.08
CA LYS A 72 3.42 35.26 -42.97
C LYS A 72 4.01 35.86 -44.27
N HIS A 73 4.96 35.16 -44.91
CA HIS A 73 4.84 34.73 -46.34
C HIS A 73 5.88 33.62 -46.73
N MET A 74 5.80 33.07 -47.95
CA MET A 74 6.30 31.73 -48.36
C MET A 74 6.75 31.70 -49.85
N VAL A 75 7.51 30.66 -50.29
CA VAL A 75 7.66 30.07 -51.68
C VAL A 75 9.06 30.10 -52.39
N LEU A 76 9.65 28.88 -52.62
CA LEU A 76 10.32 28.23 -53.82
C LEU A 76 11.24 29.04 -54.82
N VAL A 77 12.25 28.54 -55.60
CA VAL A 77 12.94 27.21 -55.83
C VAL A 77 14.24 27.33 -56.72
N SER A 78 15.20 26.38 -56.65
CA SER A 78 16.34 26.04 -57.60
C SER A 78 17.40 27.13 -57.93
N ASP A 79 18.67 26.88 -58.34
CA ASP A 79 19.54 25.68 -58.52
C ASP A 79 21.07 26.08 -58.42
N LEU A 80 21.99 25.10 -58.46
CA LEU A 80 23.48 25.17 -58.29
C LEU A 80 24.28 25.76 -59.51
N PRO A 81 25.64 26.01 -59.52
CA PRO A 81 26.72 25.38 -58.71
C PRO A 81 28.00 26.21 -58.31
N SER A 82 28.99 25.47 -57.75
CA SER A 82 30.48 25.65 -57.65
C SER A 82 31.17 26.48 -56.55
N GLU A 83 32.03 25.78 -55.79
CA GLU A 83 33.36 26.12 -55.16
C GLU A 83 33.49 27.37 -54.25
N ASP A 84 34.18 27.39 -53.10
CA ASP A 84 35.15 26.46 -52.47
C ASP A 84 35.20 26.64 -50.90
N GLN A 85 35.85 25.72 -50.16
CA GLN A 85 36.36 25.76 -48.75
C GLN A 85 35.69 26.71 -47.70
N ASP A 86 35.22 26.30 -46.49
CA ASP A 86 36.05 25.73 -45.40
C ASP A 86 35.27 25.32 -44.10
N ILE A 87 35.94 24.59 -43.20
CA ILE A 87 35.70 24.19 -41.79
C ILE A 87 34.42 24.67 -41.02
N SER A 88 33.57 23.72 -40.58
CA SER A 88 33.34 23.39 -39.13
C SER A 88 32.30 22.25 -38.93
N LYS A 89 32.52 21.37 -37.94
CA LYS A 89 31.71 20.13 -37.74
C LYS A 89 30.70 20.24 -36.59
N GLY A 90 29.45 19.88 -36.86
CA GLY A 90 28.40 19.73 -35.85
C GLY A 90 28.48 18.46 -34.99
N THR A 91 27.90 18.51 -33.79
CA THR A 91 27.71 17.38 -32.87
C THR A 91 26.64 16.37 -33.30
N PRO A 92 26.77 15.09 -32.91
CA PRO A 92 25.61 14.20 -32.79
C PRO A 92 25.49 13.54 -31.40
N ALA A 93 24.68 14.14 -30.51
CA ALA A 93 24.40 13.62 -29.16
C ALA A 93 23.49 12.37 -29.11
N LYS A 94 23.05 11.81 -30.26
CA LYS A 94 22.02 10.76 -30.34
C LYS A 94 22.52 9.30 -30.22
N ARG A 95 23.83 9.03 -30.14
CA ARG A 95 24.37 7.65 -30.03
C ARG A 95 24.43 7.07 -28.60
N LYS A 96 24.77 7.86 -27.57
CA LYS A 96 25.11 7.31 -26.23
C LYS A 96 23.95 6.58 -25.51
N LYS A 97 22.69 7.05 -25.61
CA LYS A 97 21.56 6.43 -24.88
C LYS A 97 21.15 5.04 -25.40
N LYS A 98 21.31 4.73 -26.69
CA LYS A 98 20.98 3.40 -27.24
C LYS A 98 21.97 2.30 -26.83
N VAL A 99 23.24 2.66 -26.62
CA VAL A 99 24.29 1.70 -26.23
C VAL A 99 24.03 1.15 -24.82
N VAL A 100 23.67 2.01 -23.87
CA VAL A 100 23.46 1.63 -22.45
C VAL A 100 22.29 0.66 -22.26
N LYS A 101 21.23 0.74 -23.08
CA LYS A 101 20.12 -0.24 -23.01
C LYS A 101 20.54 -1.60 -23.56
N ARG A 102 21.16 -1.60 -24.75
CA ARG A 102 21.65 -2.82 -25.42
C ARG A 102 22.67 -3.60 -24.56
N TRP A 103 23.54 -2.88 -23.86
CA TRP A 103 24.53 -3.48 -22.94
C TRP A 103 23.91 -4.19 -21.73
N ARG A 104 22.75 -3.76 -21.22
CA ARG A 104 22.07 -4.48 -20.12
C ARG A 104 21.48 -5.80 -20.58
N GLU A 105 20.95 -5.83 -21.80
CA GLU A 105 20.30 -7.00 -22.39
C GLU A 105 21.37 -8.04 -22.82
N GLU A 106 22.46 -7.63 -23.49
CA GLU A 106 23.54 -8.54 -23.91
C GLU A 106 24.34 -9.17 -22.75
N TRP A 107 24.53 -8.47 -21.61
CA TRP A 107 25.26 -9.02 -20.47
C TRP A 107 24.45 -10.01 -19.61
N ALA A 108 23.14 -9.83 -19.51
CA ALA A 108 22.26 -10.68 -18.70
C ALA A 108 22.19 -12.12 -19.24
N ASP A 109 22.18 -12.30 -20.57
CA ASP A 109 22.21 -13.63 -21.20
C ASP A 109 23.61 -14.28 -21.17
N THR A 110 24.68 -13.47 -21.27
CA THR A 110 26.06 -13.98 -21.35
C THR A 110 26.58 -14.47 -19.99
N TYR A 111 26.20 -13.83 -18.88
CA TYR A 111 26.73 -14.13 -17.54
C TYR A 111 25.60 -14.41 -16.52
N LYS A 112 24.92 -15.55 -16.67
CA LYS A 112 23.80 -15.98 -15.80
C LYS A 112 24.13 -16.10 -14.30
N TRP A 113 25.43 -16.11 -13.94
CA TRP A 113 25.93 -16.08 -12.56
C TRP A 113 26.14 -14.66 -12.01
N ALA A 114 25.86 -13.62 -12.79
CA ALA A 114 25.96 -12.22 -12.40
C ALA A 114 24.59 -11.54 -12.43
N TYR A 115 24.32 -10.68 -11.44
CA TYR A 115 23.13 -9.85 -11.36
C TYR A 115 23.52 -8.41 -11.03
N VAL A 116 22.71 -7.43 -11.42
CA VAL A 116 22.98 -6.01 -11.14
C VAL A 116 22.13 -5.59 -9.95
N ASP A 117 22.77 -5.06 -8.91
CA ASP A 117 22.09 -4.48 -7.73
C ASP A 117 22.37 -2.98 -7.66
N MET A 118 21.42 -2.23 -7.11
CA MET A 118 21.48 -0.78 -6.97
C MET A 118 21.72 -0.45 -5.51
N LYS A 119 22.99 -0.35 -5.10
CA LYS A 119 23.36 0.08 -3.75
C LYS A 119 23.86 1.51 -3.78
N ASP A 120 23.24 2.36 -2.95
CA ASP A 120 23.54 3.78 -2.81
C ASP A 120 23.51 4.52 -4.17
N GLY A 121 22.49 4.23 -4.99
CA GLY A 121 22.21 4.92 -6.25
C GLY A 121 23.11 4.59 -7.45
N THR A 122 24.09 3.70 -7.29
CA THR A 122 24.96 3.25 -8.41
C THR A 122 24.69 1.79 -8.80
N ALA A 123 24.59 1.54 -10.11
CA ALA A 123 24.43 0.19 -10.63
C ALA A 123 25.75 -0.57 -10.49
N ARG A 124 25.77 -1.59 -9.65
CA ARG A 124 26.95 -2.45 -9.41
C ARG A 124 26.62 -3.88 -9.81
N ILE A 125 27.60 -4.57 -10.38
CA ILE A 125 27.45 -5.96 -10.82
C ILE A 125 27.94 -6.88 -9.69
N PHE A 126 27.12 -7.85 -9.32
CA PHE A 126 27.35 -8.81 -8.26
C PHE A 126 27.33 -10.23 -8.81
N CYS A 127 28.14 -11.12 -8.26
CA CYS A 127 28.07 -12.55 -8.56
C CYS A 127 27.04 -13.21 -7.62
N SER A 128 26.03 -13.90 -8.18
CA SER A 128 25.00 -14.61 -7.40
C SER A 128 25.61 -15.71 -6.52
N ILE A 129 26.61 -16.43 -7.05
CA ILE A 129 27.36 -17.48 -6.35
C ILE A 129 28.05 -16.90 -5.08
N CYS A 130 28.52 -15.65 -5.13
CA CYS A 130 29.17 -15.02 -3.96
C CYS A 130 28.19 -14.63 -2.84
N ARG A 131 26.88 -14.47 -3.16
CA ARG A 131 25.84 -14.15 -2.17
C ARG A 131 25.36 -15.40 -1.42
N GLU A 132 25.25 -16.52 -2.12
CA GLU A 132 24.74 -17.79 -1.57
C GLU A 132 25.74 -18.48 -0.63
N TYR A 133 27.05 -18.31 -0.85
CA TYR A 133 28.12 -18.95 -0.07
C TYR A 133 28.84 -18.04 0.95
N GLY A 134 28.30 -16.84 1.22
CA GLY A 134 28.57 -16.10 2.47
C GLY A 134 30.02 -15.72 2.80
N ARG A 135 30.90 -15.46 1.83
CA ARG A 135 32.31 -15.09 2.09
C ARG A 135 32.58 -13.59 1.98
N LYS A 136 32.95 -12.97 3.11
CA LYS A 136 33.67 -11.69 3.14
C LYS A 136 35.09 -11.91 2.61
N HIS A 137 35.59 -11.08 1.69
CA HIS A 137 36.97 -10.58 1.77
C HIS A 137 37.25 -9.37 0.88
N ARG A 138 37.95 -8.39 1.46
CA ARG A 138 38.79 -7.43 0.72
C ARG A 138 40.07 -8.17 0.26
N ARG A 139 40.48 -8.01 -1.01
CA ARG A 139 41.89 -7.82 -1.42
C ARG A 139 42.01 -7.34 -2.87
N ASN A 140 43.10 -6.63 -3.14
CA ASN A 140 43.48 -6.02 -4.43
C ASN A 140 43.71 -7.11 -5.50
N PRO A 141 43.22 -6.97 -6.76
CA PRO A 141 43.50 -7.93 -7.83
C PRO A 141 44.97 -7.97 -8.30
N TYR A 142 45.81 -7.01 -7.89
CA TYR A 142 47.24 -6.98 -8.22
C TYR A 142 48.08 -7.46 -7.04
N GLY A 143 48.38 -8.76 -7.03
CA GLY A 143 49.47 -9.33 -6.25
C GLY A 143 50.83 -9.08 -6.94
N ASN A 144 51.89 -8.94 -6.16
CA ASN A 144 53.24 -8.67 -6.66
C ASN A 144 53.82 -9.86 -7.43
N GLU A 145 53.70 -9.86 -8.75
CA GLU A 145 54.68 -10.49 -9.65
C GLU A 145 54.50 -9.98 -11.10
N GLY A 146 55.60 -9.77 -11.82
CA GLY A 146 55.57 -9.54 -13.27
C GLY A 146 55.34 -8.10 -13.74
N SER A 147 56.41 -7.28 -13.71
CA SER A 147 56.48 -6.10 -14.57
C SER A 147 56.45 -6.50 -16.05
N ARG A 148 55.34 -6.20 -16.74
CA ARG A 148 55.28 -5.88 -18.18
C ARG A 148 53.88 -5.39 -18.58
N ASN A 149 53.85 -4.41 -19.49
CA ASN A 149 52.68 -3.79 -20.11
C ASN A 149 51.86 -2.80 -19.25
N MET A 150 52.54 -1.74 -18.83
CA MET A 150 51.93 -0.50 -18.38
C MET A 150 51.40 0.30 -19.59
N GLN A 151 50.16 0.04 -20.01
CA GLN A 151 49.37 0.90 -20.89
C GLN A 151 47.91 0.93 -20.44
N MET A 152 47.65 1.58 -19.30
CA MET A 152 46.29 2.01 -18.94
C MET A 152 45.82 3.05 -19.96
N SER A 153 44.58 2.92 -20.44
CA SER A 153 44.05 3.83 -21.45
C SER A 153 43.63 5.17 -20.83
N ALA A 154 43.85 6.29 -21.53
CA ALA A 154 43.34 7.60 -21.13
C ALA A 154 41.80 7.63 -20.93
N LEU A 155 41.08 6.64 -21.49
CA LEU A 155 39.65 6.43 -21.26
C LEU A 155 39.34 5.97 -19.83
N GLU A 156 40.23 5.23 -19.18
CA GLU A 156 40.06 4.70 -17.82
C GLU A 156 40.30 5.78 -16.76
N GLU A 157 41.32 6.63 -16.93
CA GLU A 157 41.49 7.83 -16.11
C GLU A 157 40.29 8.78 -16.22
N HIS A 158 39.77 9.00 -17.44
CA HIS A 158 38.58 9.83 -17.65
C HIS A 158 37.33 9.25 -16.95
N ASN A 159 37.13 7.93 -17.02
CA ASN A 159 36.02 7.26 -16.34
C ASN A 159 36.15 7.32 -14.81
N ASN A 160 37.36 7.15 -14.26
CA ASN A 160 37.62 7.27 -12.83
C ASN A 160 37.41 8.72 -12.32
N SER A 161 37.80 9.72 -13.11
CA SER A 161 37.52 11.14 -12.82
C SER A 161 36.02 11.47 -12.77
N LEU A 162 35.23 10.89 -13.69
CA LEU A 162 33.77 11.04 -13.70
C LEU A 162 33.10 10.34 -12.51
N LEU A 163 33.54 9.12 -12.18
CA LEU A 163 33.10 8.39 -10.98
C LEU A 163 33.36 9.18 -9.70
N HIS A 164 34.53 9.81 -9.59
CA HIS A 164 34.89 10.63 -8.44
C HIS A 164 34.01 11.89 -8.32
N LYS A 165 33.75 12.60 -9.44
CA LYS A 165 32.87 13.78 -9.44
C LYS A 165 31.41 13.46 -9.07
N GLU A 166 30.85 12.35 -9.55
CA GLU A 166 29.48 11.98 -9.18
C GLU A 166 29.39 11.47 -7.74
N ALA A 167 30.42 10.79 -7.23
CA ALA A 167 30.50 10.41 -5.81
C ALA A 167 30.47 11.65 -4.89
N LEU A 168 31.21 12.71 -5.23
CA LEU A 168 31.22 13.96 -4.46
C LEU A 168 29.85 14.68 -4.50
N ARG A 169 29.15 14.60 -5.64
CA ARG A 169 27.78 15.12 -5.82
C ARG A 169 26.78 14.39 -4.92
N LEU A 170 26.85 13.05 -4.88
CA LEU A 170 26.02 12.19 -4.04
C LEU A 170 26.33 12.38 -2.54
N GLN A 171 27.60 12.54 -2.17
CA GLN A 171 28.01 12.80 -0.79
C GLN A 171 27.49 14.16 -0.28
N THR A 172 27.37 15.16 -1.16
CA THR A 172 26.79 16.46 -0.83
C THR A 172 25.27 16.38 -0.65
N ALA A 173 24.58 15.56 -1.45
CA ALA A 173 23.15 15.27 -1.30
C ALA A 173 22.83 14.44 -0.03
N SER A 174 23.77 13.64 0.47
CA SER A 174 23.60 12.80 1.66
C SER A 174 23.59 13.55 3.01
N LYS A 175 23.68 14.90 3.03
CA LYS A 175 23.62 15.66 4.29
C LYS A 175 22.19 15.77 4.87
N ASP A 176 21.16 15.64 4.05
CA ASP A 176 19.76 15.65 4.48
C ASP A 176 19.27 14.21 4.79
N LYS A 177 19.82 13.59 5.84
CA LYS A 177 19.36 12.25 6.27
C LYS A 177 18.07 12.34 7.07
N ILE A 178 16.96 12.11 6.37
CA ILE A 178 15.74 11.59 6.96
C ILE A 178 16.03 10.17 7.48
N VAL A 179 15.89 9.97 8.79
CA VAL A 179 15.97 8.65 9.43
C VAL A 179 14.54 8.14 9.61
N VAL A 180 14.25 6.96 9.07
CA VAL A 180 12.95 6.27 9.23
C VAL A 180 13.18 4.96 9.95
N ASP A 181 12.52 4.76 11.09
CA ASP A 181 12.74 3.61 11.99
C ASP A 181 12.19 2.27 11.47
N LYS A 182 11.49 2.27 10.34
CA LYS A 182 10.98 1.08 9.65
C LYS A 182 11.34 1.13 8.16
N PRO A 183 11.75 0.01 7.54
CA PRO A 183 12.10 0.00 6.12
C PRO A 183 10.85 0.28 5.27
N ILE A 184 10.80 1.46 4.64
CA ILE A 184 9.82 1.75 3.58
C ILE A 184 10.28 1.02 2.32
N TYR A 185 9.46 0.08 1.83
CA TYR A 185 9.66 -0.52 0.52
C TYR A 185 9.38 0.55 -0.55
N VAL A 186 10.40 0.99 -1.29
CA VAL A 186 10.21 1.94 -2.41
C VAL A 186 10.18 1.16 -3.71
N LYS A 187 8.99 0.99 -4.30
CA LYS A 187 8.84 0.34 -5.60
C LYS A 187 9.60 1.13 -6.66
N THR A 188 10.37 0.45 -7.52
CA THR A 188 11.14 1.12 -8.58
C THR A 188 10.20 1.68 -9.65
N LEU A 189 10.12 3.00 -9.73
CA LEU A 189 9.39 3.72 -10.78
C LEU A 189 10.30 3.97 -11.99
N MET A 190 9.77 3.78 -13.20
CA MET A 190 10.48 3.95 -14.46
C MET A 190 10.47 5.42 -14.94
N SER A 191 9.43 6.16 -14.55
CA SER A 191 9.25 7.58 -14.84
C SER A 191 9.91 8.44 -13.76
N LYS A 192 10.79 9.36 -14.19
CA LYS A 192 11.43 10.34 -13.30
C LYS A 192 10.39 11.23 -12.58
N SER A 193 9.29 11.56 -13.24
CA SER A 193 8.21 12.38 -12.66
C SER A 193 7.35 11.61 -11.66
N ALA A 194 7.19 10.30 -11.84
CA ALA A 194 6.54 9.45 -10.84
C ALA A 194 7.44 9.34 -9.59
N GLY A 195 8.75 9.16 -9.80
CA GLY A 195 9.76 9.17 -8.73
C GLY A 195 9.74 10.46 -7.89
N SER A 196 9.67 11.64 -8.52
CA SER A 196 9.67 12.91 -7.77
C SER A 196 8.42 13.13 -6.91
N ILE A 197 7.26 12.62 -7.31
CA ILE A 197 6.03 12.68 -6.49
C ILE A 197 6.21 11.85 -5.20
N VAL A 198 6.74 10.64 -5.32
CA VAL A 198 7.03 9.76 -4.17
C VAL A 198 8.13 10.35 -3.28
N GLU A 199 9.18 10.93 -3.86
CA GLU A 199 10.24 11.63 -3.13
C GLU A 199 9.70 12.84 -2.36
N GLY A 200 8.79 13.61 -2.97
CA GLY A 200 8.09 14.73 -2.33
C GLY A 200 7.25 14.30 -1.12
N ALA A 201 6.45 13.23 -1.28
CA ALA A 201 5.66 12.65 -0.19
C ALA A 201 6.56 12.12 0.95
N LEU A 202 7.61 11.36 0.62
CA LEU A 202 8.61 10.87 1.59
C LEU A 202 9.31 12.00 2.34
N LYS A 203 9.63 13.11 1.67
CA LYS A 203 10.30 14.26 2.29
C LYS A 203 9.38 15.02 3.25
N ARG A 204 8.08 15.03 2.98
CA ARG A 204 7.06 15.73 3.78
C ARG A 204 6.60 14.89 4.98
N ASP A 205 6.34 13.60 4.75
CA ASP A 205 5.72 12.68 5.70
C ASP A 205 6.60 11.43 5.96
N PRO A 206 7.86 11.59 6.40
CA PRO A 206 8.86 10.51 6.39
C PRO A 206 8.54 9.31 7.28
N ASN A 207 7.74 9.52 8.34
CA ASN A 207 7.39 8.50 9.32
C ASN A 207 5.99 7.89 9.08
N GLU A 208 5.30 8.31 8.02
CA GLU A 208 3.93 7.87 7.73
C GLU A 208 3.91 6.69 6.75
N ILE A 209 4.44 5.56 7.21
CA ILE A 209 4.71 4.39 6.37
C ILE A 209 3.48 3.84 5.64
N GLU A 210 2.32 3.81 6.30
CA GLU A 210 1.06 3.30 5.73
C GLU A 210 0.53 4.25 4.65
N PHE A 211 0.65 5.56 4.87
CA PHE A 211 0.28 6.56 3.88
C PHE A 211 1.23 6.50 2.67
N VAL A 212 2.55 6.54 2.91
CA VAL A 212 3.57 6.48 1.86
C VAL A 212 3.47 5.22 1.00
N GLN A 213 3.20 4.05 1.59
CA GLN A 213 2.95 2.80 0.83
C GLN A 213 1.80 3.02 -0.17
N SER A 214 0.66 3.52 0.32
CA SER A 214 -0.51 3.77 -0.53
C SER A 214 -0.26 4.83 -1.61
N VAL A 215 0.58 5.84 -1.34
CA VAL A 215 1.03 6.81 -2.35
C VAL A 215 1.85 6.13 -3.43
N GLN A 216 2.83 5.30 -3.06
CA GLN A 216 3.71 4.60 -4.00
C GLN A 216 2.94 3.64 -4.92
N GLU A 217 2.02 2.85 -4.36
CA GLU A 217 1.17 1.94 -5.14
C GLU A 217 0.28 2.72 -6.12
N SER A 218 -0.30 3.83 -5.68
CA SER A 218 -1.13 4.70 -6.53
C SER A 218 -0.32 5.37 -7.64
N VAL A 219 0.85 5.93 -7.32
CA VAL A 219 1.75 6.57 -8.30
C VAL A 219 2.28 5.54 -9.31
N HIS A 220 2.57 4.30 -8.89
CA HIS A 220 2.93 3.21 -9.80
C HIS A 220 1.81 2.91 -10.79
N ALA A 221 0.56 2.76 -10.33
CA ALA A 221 -0.60 2.55 -11.20
C ALA A 221 -0.80 3.71 -12.20
N LEU A 222 -0.53 4.94 -11.76
CA LEU A 222 -0.67 6.17 -12.56
C LEU A 222 0.55 6.49 -13.45
N GLU A 223 1.61 5.68 -13.43
CA GLU A 223 2.87 6.01 -14.14
C GLU A 223 2.64 6.30 -15.64
N ARG A 224 1.79 5.50 -16.31
CA ARG A 224 1.43 5.71 -17.73
C ARG A 224 0.56 6.94 -17.96
N VAL A 225 -0.18 7.40 -16.95
CA VAL A 225 -1.02 8.61 -17.00
C VAL A 225 -0.14 9.84 -16.90
N ILE A 226 0.70 9.87 -15.86
CA ILE A 226 1.65 10.95 -15.56
C ILE A 226 2.67 11.11 -16.70
N ALA A 227 3.11 10.01 -17.32
CA ALA A 227 4.02 10.04 -18.47
C ALA A 227 3.38 10.60 -19.76
N LYS A 228 2.05 10.50 -19.93
CA LYS A 228 1.34 11.09 -21.09
C LYS A 228 1.07 12.59 -20.92
N ASN A 229 0.85 13.07 -19.70
CA ASN A 229 0.56 14.49 -19.44
C ASN A 229 1.19 14.94 -18.11
N SER A 230 2.18 15.83 -18.21
CA SER A 230 2.91 16.37 -17.06
C SER A 230 2.07 17.24 -16.12
N HIS A 231 0.92 17.77 -16.57
CA HIS A 231 0.00 18.51 -15.69
C HIS A 231 -0.52 17.65 -14.53
N TYR A 232 -0.64 16.33 -14.73
CA TYR A 232 -1.02 15.40 -13.69
C TYR A 232 0.01 15.25 -12.56
N VAL A 233 1.27 15.68 -12.75
CA VAL A 233 2.25 15.76 -11.66
C VAL A 233 1.77 16.76 -10.61
N ASN A 234 1.52 18.00 -11.03
CA ASN A 234 1.08 19.09 -10.14
C ASN A 234 -0.28 18.78 -9.47
N ILE A 235 -1.19 18.12 -10.20
CA ILE A 235 -2.47 17.67 -9.62
C ILE A 235 -2.23 16.59 -8.56
N MET A 236 -1.37 15.60 -8.83
CA MET A 236 -1.06 14.56 -7.86
C MET A 236 -0.37 15.13 -6.62
N GLU A 237 0.58 16.05 -6.78
CA GLU A 237 1.24 16.76 -5.68
C GLU A 237 0.24 17.53 -4.80
N ARG A 238 -0.76 18.20 -5.40
CA ARG A 238 -1.87 18.82 -4.66
C ARG A 238 -2.77 17.80 -3.97
N LEU A 239 -3.16 16.74 -4.68
CA LEU A 239 -4.06 15.70 -4.17
C LEU A 239 -3.46 14.95 -2.98
N LEU A 240 -2.14 14.76 -2.95
CA LEU A 240 -1.47 14.05 -1.87
C LEU A 240 -1.41 14.83 -0.55
N GLU A 241 -1.62 16.14 -0.57
CA GLU A 241 -1.83 16.93 0.65
C GLU A 241 -3.32 16.93 1.01
N PRO A 242 -3.73 16.39 2.18
CA PRO A 242 -5.13 16.43 2.58
C PRO A 242 -5.62 17.87 2.78
N GLU A 243 -6.78 18.22 2.22
CA GLU A 243 -7.38 19.56 2.34
C GLU A 243 -7.52 20.03 3.80
N ARG A 244 -7.79 19.12 4.74
CA ARG A 244 -7.78 19.41 6.18
C ARG A 244 -7.45 18.19 7.02
N MET A 245 -6.51 18.36 7.95
CA MET A 245 -6.21 17.40 9.01
C MET A 245 -6.53 17.99 10.37
N ILE A 246 -7.33 17.29 11.16
CA ILE A 246 -7.77 17.70 12.50
C ILE A 246 -7.30 16.64 13.49
N VAL A 247 -6.42 17.04 14.42
CA VAL A 247 -5.92 16.19 15.50
C VAL A 247 -6.29 16.84 16.83
N PHE A 248 -7.00 16.12 17.68
CA PHE A 248 -7.60 16.67 18.89
C PHE A 248 -7.49 15.74 20.09
N ARG A 249 -7.68 16.29 21.29
CA ARG A 249 -7.64 15.56 22.55
C ARG A 249 -9.05 15.11 22.94
N VAL A 250 -9.20 13.86 23.35
CA VAL A 250 -10.48 13.26 23.77
C VAL A 250 -10.37 12.83 25.25
N PRO A 251 -10.70 13.72 26.21
CA PRO A 251 -10.72 13.40 27.63
C PRO A 251 -12.03 12.70 28.01
N TRP A 252 -11.98 11.62 28.78
CA TRP A 252 -13.17 10.90 29.24
C TRP A 252 -12.93 10.28 30.63
N ILE A 253 -13.99 9.74 31.23
CA ILE A 253 -13.95 9.15 32.58
C ILE A 253 -14.42 7.70 32.51
N ASP A 254 -13.69 6.77 33.12
CA ASP A 254 -14.04 5.34 33.18
C ASP A 254 -15.12 5.03 34.23
N ASP A 255 -15.59 3.79 34.32
CA ASP A 255 -16.63 3.43 35.31
C ASP A 255 -16.12 3.42 36.77
N ARG A 256 -14.82 3.62 37.00
CA ARG A 256 -14.19 3.79 38.32
C ARG A 256 -13.98 5.26 38.71
N GLY A 257 -14.27 6.20 37.80
CA GLY A 257 -14.04 7.63 37.99
C GLY A 257 -12.63 8.10 37.61
N GLU A 258 -11.79 7.24 37.03
CA GLU A 258 -10.46 7.62 36.57
C GLU A 258 -10.56 8.44 35.26
N THR A 259 -9.74 9.49 35.14
CA THR A 259 -9.71 10.31 33.93
C THR A 259 -8.71 9.76 32.92
N HIS A 260 -9.18 9.50 31.71
CA HIS A 260 -8.41 8.98 30.59
C HIS A 260 -8.32 10.02 29.46
N VAL A 261 -7.27 9.93 28.65
CA VAL A 261 -7.05 10.81 27.51
C VAL A 261 -6.61 10.01 26.30
N ASN A 262 -7.33 10.17 25.20
CA ASN A 262 -7.04 9.58 23.89
C ASN A 262 -6.85 10.68 22.84
N ARG A 263 -6.26 10.32 21.69
CA ARG A 263 -6.11 11.20 20.53
C ARG A 263 -7.21 10.92 19.51
N GLY A 264 -7.90 11.97 19.08
CA GLY A 264 -8.86 11.94 17.98
C GLY A 264 -8.25 12.46 16.68
N PHE A 265 -8.69 11.90 15.56
CA PHE A 265 -8.25 12.25 14.21
C PHE A 265 -9.45 12.41 13.27
N ARG A 266 -9.45 13.43 12.41
CA ARG A 266 -10.26 13.49 11.19
C ARG A 266 -9.46 14.12 10.05
N VAL A 267 -9.27 13.35 8.99
CA VAL A 267 -8.60 13.75 7.75
C VAL A 267 -9.67 13.89 6.69
N GLN A 268 -10.00 15.12 6.32
CA GLN A 268 -10.83 15.48 5.17
C GLN A 268 -9.86 15.59 4.00
N PHE A 269 -9.80 14.54 3.18
CA PHE A 269 -8.69 14.33 2.27
C PHE A 269 -8.89 15.10 0.97
N ASN A 270 -10.06 14.93 0.33
CA ASN A 270 -10.43 15.69 -0.85
C ASN A 270 -11.96 15.83 -0.95
N GLN A 271 -12.46 17.03 -1.28
CA GLN A 271 -13.87 17.38 -1.45
C GLN A 271 -14.22 17.78 -2.90
N ALA A 272 -13.27 17.70 -3.84
CA ALA A 272 -13.48 18.16 -5.23
C ALA A 272 -14.67 17.47 -5.94
N LEU A 273 -15.01 16.24 -5.56
CA LEU A 273 -16.17 15.52 -6.12
C LEU A 273 -17.46 15.68 -5.31
N GLY A 274 -17.42 16.29 -4.12
CA GLY A 274 -18.57 16.43 -3.22
C GLY A 274 -18.20 16.31 -1.74
N PRO A 275 -19.19 16.25 -0.83
CA PRO A 275 -18.95 16.15 0.61
C PRO A 275 -18.06 14.95 0.98
N CYS A 276 -17.22 15.12 1.99
CA CYS A 276 -16.37 14.06 2.50
C CYS A 276 -17.21 12.89 3.06
N ARG A 277 -16.87 11.67 2.63
CA ARG A 277 -17.43 10.43 3.17
C ARG A 277 -16.33 9.50 3.62
N GLY A 278 -16.49 8.93 4.82
CA GLY A 278 -15.71 7.77 5.25
C GLY A 278 -15.60 7.56 6.77
N GLY A 279 -15.00 6.42 7.10
CA GLY A 279 -15.08 5.77 8.41
C GLY A 279 -14.49 6.54 9.60
N ILE A 280 -14.94 6.17 10.80
CA ILE A 280 -14.29 6.50 12.08
C ILE A 280 -13.78 5.19 12.68
N ARG A 281 -12.46 5.03 12.88
CA ARG A 281 -11.84 3.81 13.43
C ARG A 281 -11.47 3.97 14.90
N PHE A 282 -11.92 3.10 15.79
CA PHE A 282 -11.45 3.05 17.18
C PHE A 282 -10.57 1.80 17.36
N HIS A 283 -9.25 2.00 17.41
CA HIS A 283 -8.29 0.92 17.54
C HIS A 283 -6.97 1.44 18.14
N PRO A 284 -6.31 0.73 19.08
CA PRO A 284 -5.10 1.21 19.75
C PRO A 284 -3.89 1.46 18.83
N SER A 285 -3.93 0.99 17.57
CA SER A 285 -2.90 1.30 16.58
C SER A 285 -3.13 2.61 15.81
N MET A 286 -4.29 3.27 15.96
CA MET A 286 -4.63 4.46 15.17
C MET A 286 -3.64 5.60 15.37
N ASN A 287 -3.20 6.17 14.25
CA ASN A 287 -2.28 7.29 14.19
C ASN A 287 -2.60 8.14 12.94
N LEU A 288 -1.86 9.24 12.72
CA LEU A 288 -2.11 10.14 11.59
C LEU A 288 -1.83 9.49 10.23
N SER A 289 -0.76 8.69 10.13
CA SER A 289 -0.42 7.91 8.93
C SER A 289 -1.57 7.00 8.49
N ILE A 290 -2.14 6.22 9.41
CA ILE A 290 -3.29 5.35 9.14
C ILE A 290 -4.53 6.19 8.76
N ALA A 291 -4.74 7.34 9.40
CA ALA A 291 -5.86 8.23 9.05
C ALA A 291 -5.72 8.82 7.62
N LYS A 292 -4.50 9.21 7.21
CA LYS A 292 -4.20 9.70 5.85
C LYS A 292 -4.27 8.57 4.81
N PHE A 293 -3.69 7.41 5.10
CA PHE A 293 -3.81 6.19 4.30
C PHE A 293 -5.28 5.85 3.99
N LEU A 294 -6.11 5.70 5.03
CA LEU A 294 -7.51 5.37 4.88
C LEU A 294 -8.28 6.49 4.17
N GLY A 295 -7.96 7.77 4.46
CA GLY A 295 -8.57 8.92 3.80
C GLY A 295 -8.28 8.96 2.30
N PHE A 296 -7.04 8.70 1.90
CA PHE A 296 -6.61 8.65 0.51
C PHE A 296 -7.26 7.49 -0.26
N GLN A 297 -7.22 6.28 0.31
CA GLN A 297 -7.90 5.11 -0.25
C GLN A 297 -9.41 5.35 -0.40
N GLN A 298 -10.05 6.00 0.59
CA GLN A 298 -11.46 6.33 0.53
C GLN A 298 -11.77 7.39 -0.54
N THR A 299 -10.89 8.37 -0.76
CA THR A 299 -10.98 9.32 -1.88
C THR A 299 -10.99 8.60 -3.23
N LEU A 300 -10.03 7.70 -3.47
CA LEU A 300 -9.94 6.93 -4.72
C LEU A 300 -11.18 6.05 -4.92
N LYS A 301 -11.60 5.35 -3.87
CA LYS A 301 -12.78 4.48 -3.84
C LYS A 301 -14.09 5.23 -4.13
N ASN A 302 -14.27 6.41 -3.53
CA ASN A 302 -15.44 7.26 -3.75
C ASN A 302 -15.46 7.80 -5.18
N ALA A 303 -14.31 8.28 -5.67
CA ALA A 303 -14.15 8.80 -7.03
C ALA A 303 -14.33 7.75 -8.14
N LEU A 304 -14.08 6.47 -7.85
CA LEU A 304 -14.33 5.39 -8.79
C LEU A 304 -15.83 5.10 -8.94
N SER A 305 -16.58 5.18 -7.85
CA SER A 305 -18.03 4.96 -7.80
C SER A 305 -18.81 5.90 -8.74
N PRO A 306 -20.09 5.60 -9.07
CA PRO A 306 -20.93 6.51 -9.85
C PRO A 306 -21.42 7.73 -9.05
N TYR A 307 -21.07 7.84 -7.76
CA TYR A 307 -21.56 8.88 -6.85
C TYR A 307 -20.55 10.01 -6.67
N LYS A 308 -21.07 11.23 -6.47
CA LYS A 308 -20.29 12.46 -6.34
C LYS A 308 -19.91 12.72 -4.88
N LEU A 309 -18.83 12.09 -4.44
CA LEU A 309 -18.37 12.09 -3.06
C LEU A 309 -16.87 12.39 -2.93
N GLY A 310 -16.53 13.23 -1.96
CA GLY A 310 -15.17 13.41 -1.46
C GLY A 310 -14.77 12.28 -0.50
N GLY A 311 -13.47 12.15 -0.20
CA GLY A 311 -12.95 11.13 0.71
C GLY A 311 -12.49 11.68 2.05
N ALA A 312 -12.78 10.95 3.12
CA ALA A 312 -12.27 11.23 4.45
C ALA A 312 -12.03 9.94 5.25
N SER A 313 -11.20 10.03 6.28
CA SER A 313 -11.14 9.01 7.32
C SER A 313 -10.78 9.65 8.67
N GLY A 314 -11.02 8.95 9.75
CA GLY A 314 -10.73 9.43 11.09
C GLY A 314 -10.82 8.32 12.11
N GLY A 315 -10.78 8.68 13.39
CA GLY A 315 -10.75 7.68 14.44
C GLY A 315 -10.07 8.15 15.71
N SER A 316 -9.72 7.18 16.55
CA SER A 316 -8.96 7.38 17.78
C SER A 316 -8.15 6.14 18.14
N ASP A 317 -7.08 6.37 18.90
CA ASP A 317 -6.28 5.34 19.58
C ASP A 317 -7.02 4.68 20.78
N PHE A 318 -8.29 5.02 21.00
CA PHE A 318 -9.17 4.35 21.95
C PHE A 318 -9.40 2.88 21.58
N ASP A 319 -9.19 1.97 22.54
CA ASP A 319 -9.55 0.55 22.42
C ASP A 319 -10.92 0.28 23.05
N PRO A 320 -11.96 -0.03 22.25
CA PRO A 320 -13.29 -0.39 22.76
C PRO A 320 -13.33 -1.78 23.42
N LYS A 321 -12.29 -2.61 23.30
CA LYS A 321 -12.25 -3.93 23.94
C LYS A 321 -12.19 -3.78 25.47
N GLY A 322 -12.97 -4.62 26.16
CA GLY A 322 -13.09 -4.63 27.60
C GLY A 322 -13.75 -3.39 28.21
N LYS A 323 -14.33 -2.48 27.39
CA LYS A 323 -15.06 -1.30 27.88
C LYS A 323 -16.54 -1.59 28.04
N SER A 324 -17.17 -0.94 29.01
CA SER A 324 -18.62 -0.98 29.18
C SER A 324 -19.34 -0.12 28.13
N ASP A 325 -20.65 -0.35 27.94
CA ASP A 325 -21.49 0.51 27.09
C ASP A 325 -21.47 1.97 27.57
N ASN A 326 -21.37 2.20 28.89
CA ASN A 326 -21.31 3.54 29.46
C ASN A 326 -19.98 4.24 29.16
N GLU A 327 -18.86 3.53 29.26
CA GLU A 327 -17.53 4.04 28.90
C GLU A 327 -17.46 4.41 27.42
N ILE A 328 -17.95 3.52 26.55
CA ILE A 328 -18.02 3.75 25.10
C ILE A 328 -18.95 4.93 24.78
N MET A 329 -20.10 5.05 25.45
CA MET A 329 -21.00 6.20 25.29
C MET A 329 -20.32 7.51 25.71
N ARG A 330 -19.67 7.56 26.88
CA ARG A 330 -18.95 8.75 27.36
C ARG A 330 -17.79 9.12 26.44
N PHE A 331 -17.08 8.13 25.92
CA PHE A 331 -16.03 8.31 24.92
C PHE A 331 -16.58 8.91 23.61
N CYS A 332 -17.60 8.30 23.00
CA CYS A 332 -18.25 8.81 21.78
C CYS A 332 -18.78 10.23 21.96
N GLN A 333 -19.37 10.55 23.12
CA GLN A 333 -19.84 11.90 23.43
C GLN A 333 -18.68 12.90 23.51
N SER A 334 -17.59 12.56 24.20
CA SER A 334 -16.40 13.42 24.29
C SER A 334 -15.74 13.64 22.92
N PHE A 335 -15.61 12.58 22.13
CA PHE A 335 -15.09 12.64 20.76
C PHE A 335 -15.91 13.57 19.88
N MET A 336 -17.25 13.47 19.96
CA MET A 336 -18.16 14.32 19.18
C MET A 336 -18.20 15.78 19.66
N ASN A 337 -17.89 16.07 20.93
CA ASN A 337 -17.83 17.44 21.46
C ASN A 337 -16.84 18.35 20.72
N GLU A 338 -15.80 17.79 20.09
CA GLU A 338 -14.95 18.55 19.17
C GLU A 338 -15.37 18.32 17.71
N MET A 339 -15.59 17.05 17.31
CA MET A 339 -15.74 16.69 15.91
C MET A 339 -16.98 17.28 15.21
N TYR A 340 -18.07 17.58 15.96
CA TYR A 340 -19.34 18.05 15.38
C TYR A 340 -19.20 19.34 14.53
N ARG A 341 -18.22 20.19 14.85
CA ARG A 341 -17.95 21.49 14.19
C ARG A 341 -17.54 21.33 12.72
N TYR A 342 -16.96 20.20 12.40
CA TYR A 342 -16.34 19.90 11.11
C TYR A 342 -17.22 19.02 10.20
N MET A 343 -18.36 18.56 10.74
CA MET A 343 -19.35 17.75 10.04
C MET A 343 -20.47 18.56 9.42
N GLY A 344 -21.24 17.91 8.56
CA GLY A 344 -22.49 18.44 8.00
C GLY A 344 -22.86 17.72 6.71
N PRO A 345 -24.13 17.78 6.27
CA PRO A 345 -24.59 17.13 5.04
C PRO A 345 -23.74 17.49 3.83
N ASP A 346 -23.42 18.78 3.67
CA ASP A 346 -22.64 19.31 2.54
C ASP A 346 -21.14 19.44 2.84
N LYS A 347 -20.64 18.79 3.90
CA LYS A 347 -19.24 18.92 4.37
C LYS A 347 -18.56 17.58 4.57
N ASP A 348 -19.00 16.84 5.58
CA ASP A 348 -18.36 15.61 6.03
C ASP A 348 -19.38 14.77 6.82
N LEU A 349 -19.60 13.55 6.35
CA LEU A 349 -20.56 12.61 6.90
C LEU A 349 -19.88 11.26 7.23
N PRO A 350 -19.71 10.91 8.51
CA PRO A 350 -19.00 9.71 8.91
C PRO A 350 -19.77 8.41 8.64
N SER A 351 -19.02 7.31 8.63
CA SER A 351 -19.55 5.94 8.56
C SER A 351 -18.90 5.02 9.60
N GLU A 352 -19.49 3.83 9.76
CA GLU A 352 -18.89 2.70 10.49
C GLU A 352 -17.52 2.29 9.90
N GLU A 353 -16.65 1.76 10.75
CA GLU A 353 -15.31 1.21 10.46
C GLU A 353 -14.84 0.36 11.67
N VAL A 354 -13.65 -0.27 11.66
CA VAL A 354 -13.15 -1.09 12.77
C VAL A 354 -13.26 -0.37 14.13
N GLY A 355 -13.95 -0.99 15.08
CA GLY A 355 -14.17 -0.46 16.44
C GLY A 355 -15.34 0.53 16.57
N VAL A 356 -15.96 0.95 15.47
CA VAL A 356 -17.15 1.81 15.43
C VAL A 356 -18.24 1.10 14.64
N GLY A 357 -19.05 0.33 15.36
CA GLY A 357 -20.26 -0.27 14.83
C GLY A 357 -21.48 0.61 15.09
N THR A 358 -22.65 -0.01 15.00
CA THR A 358 -23.92 0.71 15.06
C THR A 358 -24.23 1.29 16.44
N ARG A 359 -23.71 0.69 17.53
CA ARG A 359 -23.79 1.22 18.90
C ARG A 359 -23.04 2.56 18.99
N GLU A 360 -21.79 2.56 18.56
CA GLU A 360 -20.93 3.75 18.57
C GLU A 360 -21.49 4.85 17.67
N MET A 361 -21.92 4.51 16.44
CA MET A 361 -22.59 5.45 15.54
C MET A 361 -23.87 6.04 16.15
N GLY A 362 -24.65 5.26 16.89
CA GLY A 362 -25.82 5.75 17.62
C GLY A 362 -25.46 6.79 18.69
N TYR A 363 -24.41 6.55 19.48
CA TYR A 363 -23.93 7.51 20.48
C TYR A 363 -23.32 8.77 19.84
N LEU A 364 -22.54 8.61 18.77
CA LEU A 364 -21.94 9.70 18.00
C LEU A 364 -23.03 10.60 17.39
N PHE A 365 -24.02 10.02 16.71
CA PHE A 365 -25.15 10.75 16.15
C PHE A 365 -26.01 11.42 17.24
N GLY A 366 -26.27 10.72 18.35
CA GLY A 366 -27.02 11.25 19.48
C GLY A 366 -26.40 12.52 20.05
N GLN A 367 -25.07 12.55 20.21
CA GLN A 367 -24.35 13.73 20.66
C GLN A 367 -24.24 14.81 19.58
N TYR A 368 -23.98 14.43 18.32
CA TYR A 368 -23.96 15.38 17.20
C TYR A 368 -25.29 16.14 17.11
N ARG A 369 -26.42 15.43 17.13
CA ARG A 369 -27.76 16.03 17.11
C ARG A 369 -27.98 17.00 18.28
N ARG A 370 -27.48 16.66 19.48
CA ARG A 370 -27.55 17.51 20.68
C ARG A 370 -26.75 18.80 20.53
N LEU A 371 -25.59 18.75 19.90
CA LEU A 371 -24.68 19.90 19.74
C LEU A 371 -25.01 20.77 18.53
N ALA A 372 -25.41 20.15 17.42
CA ALA A 372 -25.81 20.84 16.18
C ALA A 372 -27.22 21.44 16.25
N GLY A 373 -28.06 20.99 17.19
CA GLY A 373 -29.44 21.49 17.37
C GLY A 373 -30.42 21.05 16.27
N GLN A 374 -30.01 20.19 15.35
CA GLN A 374 -30.80 19.80 14.18
C GLN A 374 -30.72 18.30 13.88
N PHE A 375 -31.81 17.73 13.37
CA PHE A 375 -31.85 16.37 12.82
C PHE A 375 -31.48 16.42 11.34
N GLN A 376 -30.19 16.62 11.05
CA GLN A 376 -29.66 16.66 9.68
C GLN A 376 -28.34 15.89 9.59
N GLY A 377 -28.12 15.23 8.46
CA GLY A 377 -26.89 14.50 8.18
C GLY A 377 -27.03 13.01 8.45
N SER A 378 -26.91 12.23 7.38
CA SER A 378 -26.97 10.77 7.43
C SER A 378 -25.68 10.21 8.06
N PHE A 379 -25.67 10.12 9.39
CA PHE A 379 -24.74 9.30 10.17
C PHE A 379 -25.06 7.83 9.91
N THR A 380 -24.47 7.29 8.86
CA THR A 380 -24.93 6.02 8.28
C THR A 380 -24.68 4.81 9.19
N GLY A 381 -25.74 4.07 9.54
CA GLY A 381 -25.67 2.85 10.36
C GLY A 381 -26.97 2.01 10.35
N PRO A 382 -26.90 0.66 10.24
CA PRO A 382 -28.02 -0.23 9.89
C PRO A 382 -29.07 -0.51 11.00
N ARG A 383 -28.93 0.04 12.21
CA ARG A 383 -29.85 -0.20 13.35
C ARG A 383 -30.15 1.05 14.16
N ILE A 384 -30.11 2.22 13.55
CA ILE A 384 -30.81 3.38 14.10
C ILE A 384 -32.27 3.20 13.67
N TYR A 385 -33.21 3.06 14.62
CA TYR A 385 -34.65 2.83 14.33
C TYR A 385 -35.32 3.93 13.47
N TRP A 386 -34.59 5.04 13.21
CA TRP A 386 -35.00 6.17 12.39
C TRP A 386 -34.42 6.14 10.96
N ALA A 387 -33.48 5.23 10.67
CA ALA A 387 -32.85 5.02 9.36
C ALA A 387 -33.18 3.61 8.85
N ALA A 388 -34.30 3.47 8.14
CA ALA A 388 -34.98 2.18 7.90
C ALA A 388 -34.38 1.33 6.76
N SER A 389 -33.06 1.16 6.70
CA SER A 389 -32.33 0.41 5.65
C SER A 389 -31.72 -0.87 6.20
N SER A 390 -32.24 -2.03 5.78
CA SER A 390 -31.91 -3.35 6.34
C SER A 390 -30.70 -4.04 5.69
N LEU A 391 -30.15 -3.51 4.59
CA LEU A 391 -29.11 -4.19 3.78
C LEU A 391 -27.74 -3.50 3.77
N ARG A 392 -27.57 -2.45 4.60
CA ARG A 392 -26.31 -1.70 4.72
C ARG A 392 -25.20 -2.50 5.41
N THR A 393 -25.55 -3.40 6.31
CA THR A 393 -24.58 -4.23 7.06
C THR A 393 -23.84 -5.16 6.11
N GLU A 394 -24.60 -5.64 5.14
CA GLU A 394 -24.36 -6.70 4.19
C GLU A 394 -23.60 -6.15 2.97
N ALA A 395 -23.95 -4.94 2.52
CA ALA A 395 -23.55 -4.36 1.23
C ALA A 395 -22.04 -4.37 0.92
N SER A 396 -21.16 -4.18 1.91
CA SER A 396 -19.71 -4.28 1.70
C SER A 396 -19.27 -5.70 1.38
N GLY A 397 -19.72 -6.70 2.14
CA GLY A 397 -19.38 -8.10 1.91
C GLY A 397 -20.09 -8.70 0.69
N TYR A 398 -21.35 -8.32 0.49
CA TYR A 398 -22.12 -8.69 -0.70
C TYR A 398 -21.48 -8.10 -1.97
N GLY A 399 -21.04 -6.85 -1.90
CA GLY A 399 -20.38 -6.17 -3.02
C GLY A 399 -19.08 -6.84 -3.45
N VAL A 400 -18.25 -7.26 -2.49
CA VAL A 400 -17.04 -8.07 -2.73
C VAL A 400 -17.38 -9.35 -3.51
N VAL A 401 -18.44 -10.07 -3.12
CA VAL A 401 -18.87 -11.31 -3.81
C VAL A 401 -19.48 -11.03 -5.20
N TYR A 402 -20.24 -9.95 -5.39
CA TYR A 402 -20.71 -9.56 -6.72
C TYR A 402 -19.57 -9.15 -7.66
N PHE A 403 -18.57 -8.45 -7.13
CA PHE A 403 -17.39 -8.07 -7.90
C PHE A 403 -16.58 -9.31 -8.34
N ALA A 404 -16.46 -10.31 -7.46
CA ALA A 404 -15.91 -11.62 -7.82
C ALA A 404 -16.72 -12.29 -8.96
N ARG A 405 -18.05 -12.26 -8.90
CA ARG A 405 -18.94 -12.80 -9.94
C ARG A 405 -18.80 -12.09 -11.28
N LEU A 406 -18.62 -10.77 -11.31
CA LEU A 406 -18.38 -10.01 -12.55
C LEU A 406 -17.09 -10.49 -13.24
N ILE A 407 -16.00 -10.62 -12.50
CA ILE A 407 -14.71 -11.10 -13.02
C ILE A 407 -14.81 -12.55 -13.49
N LEU A 408 -15.44 -13.43 -12.70
CA LEU A 408 -15.63 -14.83 -13.08
C LEU A 408 -16.48 -14.96 -14.35
N ALA A 409 -17.54 -14.16 -14.50
CA ALA A 409 -18.37 -14.15 -15.71
C ALA A 409 -17.55 -13.74 -16.95
N ASP A 410 -16.68 -12.75 -16.83
CA ASP A 410 -15.72 -12.35 -17.88
C ASP A 410 -14.70 -13.47 -18.22
N MET A 411 -14.40 -14.36 -17.27
CA MET A 411 -13.61 -15.57 -17.47
C MET A 411 -14.42 -16.77 -18.01
N ASN A 412 -15.71 -16.58 -18.32
CA ASN A 412 -16.68 -17.64 -18.64
C ASN A 412 -16.78 -18.72 -17.55
N LYS A 413 -16.77 -18.29 -16.27
CA LYS A 413 -16.89 -19.13 -15.08
C LYS A 413 -18.01 -18.63 -14.17
N GLU A 414 -18.55 -19.54 -13.37
CA GLU A 414 -19.45 -19.21 -12.27
C GLU A 414 -18.73 -19.38 -10.92
N ILE A 415 -19.22 -18.69 -9.89
CA ILE A 415 -18.73 -18.84 -8.51
C ILE A 415 -19.26 -20.12 -7.83
N LYS A 416 -20.31 -20.71 -8.41
CA LYS A 416 -21.00 -21.88 -7.89
C LYS A 416 -20.06 -23.10 -7.89
N GLY A 417 -19.95 -23.77 -6.75
CA GLY A 417 -19.09 -24.92 -6.53
C GLY A 417 -17.60 -24.60 -6.35
N LEU A 418 -17.16 -23.34 -6.49
CA LEU A 418 -15.76 -22.96 -6.25
C LEU A 418 -15.44 -23.01 -4.75
N ARG A 419 -14.25 -23.49 -4.39
CA ARG A 419 -13.76 -23.48 -3.01
C ARG A 419 -13.16 -22.12 -2.68
N CYS A 420 -13.72 -21.46 -1.67
CA CYS A 420 -13.39 -20.08 -1.31
C CYS A 420 -12.72 -20.00 0.06
N VAL A 421 -11.54 -19.40 0.11
CA VAL A 421 -10.81 -19.10 1.34
C VAL A 421 -11.09 -17.66 1.74
N VAL A 422 -11.67 -17.46 2.91
CA VAL A 422 -11.97 -16.15 3.49
C VAL A 422 -11.13 -15.96 4.77
N SER A 423 -10.55 -14.78 4.95
CA SER A 423 -9.93 -14.37 6.21
C SER A 423 -10.83 -13.43 7.01
N GLY A 424 -10.54 -13.29 8.29
CA GLY A 424 -11.31 -12.46 9.19
C GLY A 424 -12.62 -13.11 9.64
N CYS A 425 -13.18 -12.52 10.70
CA CYS A 425 -14.45 -12.92 11.30
C CYS A 425 -15.32 -11.69 11.63
N GLY A 426 -14.93 -10.52 11.10
CA GLY A 426 -15.61 -9.25 11.31
C GLY A 426 -16.80 -9.06 10.37
N LYS A 427 -17.36 -7.84 10.38
CA LYS A 427 -18.52 -7.46 9.57
C LYS A 427 -18.38 -7.87 8.09
N ILE A 428 -17.27 -7.52 7.43
CA ILE A 428 -17.10 -7.81 6.00
C ILE A 428 -17.04 -9.33 5.75
N ALA A 429 -16.11 -10.03 6.41
CA ALA A 429 -15.92 -11.48 6.26
C ALA A 429 -17.21 -12.30 6.46
N MET A 430 -18.01 -11.99 7.49
CA MET A 430 -19.25 -12.72 7.78
C MET A 430 -20.30 -12.57 6.66
N HIS A 431 -20.40 -11.40 6.02
CA HIS A 431 -21.34 -11.18 4.91
C HIS A 431 -20.77 -11.65 3.55
N VAL A 432 -19.43 -11.73 3.41
CA VAL A 432 -18.78 -12.44 2.30
C VAL A 432 -19.15 -13.92 2.36
N VAL A 433 -18.94 -14.59 3.50
CA VAL A 433 -19.33 -16.01 3.68
C VAL A 433 -20.83 -16.21 3.41
N GLU A 434 -21.70 -15.35 3.96
CA GLU A 434 -23.15 -15.41 3.71
C GLU A 434 -23.53 -15.37 2.23
N LYS A 435 -22.96 -14.43 1.46
CA LYS A 435 -23.28 -14.29 0.04
C LYS A 435 -22.60 -15.35 -0.82
N LEU A 436 -21.44 -15.87 -0.41
CA LEU A 436 -20.82 -17.05 -1.04
C LEU A 436 -21.74 -18.27 -0.93
N ILE A 437 -22.29 -18.55 0.26
CA ILE A 437 -23.27 -19.63 0.48
C ILE A 437 -24.51 -19.39 -0.41
N ALA A 438 -25.06 -18.17 -0.43
CA ALA A 438 -26.22 -17.83 -1.24
C ALA A 438 -25.99 -18.00 -2.76
N CYS A 439 -24.76 -17.81 -3.23
CA CYS A 439 -24.35 -18.04 -4.62
C CYS A 439 -23.95 -19.50 -4.92
N GLY A 440 -24.07 -20.41 -3.94
CA GLY A 440 -23.70 -21.82 -4.08
C GLY A 440 -22.20 -22.07 -4.18
N ALA A 441 -21.36 -21.15 -3.71
CA ALA A 441 -19.92 -21.36 -3.55
C ALA A 441 -19.64 -22.13 -2.25
N HIS A 442 -18.40 -22.60 -2.08
CA HIS A 442 -17.98 -23.43 -0.95
C HIS A 442 -16.97 -22.69 -0.06
N PRO A 443 -17.40 -21.74 0.80
CA PRO A 443 -16.52 -21.06 1.73
C PRO A 443 -16.07 -22.00 2.85
N VAL A 444 -14.75 -22.11 3.07
CA VAL A 444 -14.16 -23.14 3.95
C VAL A 444 -13.37 -22.58 5.14
N THR A 445 -13.00 -21.29 5.14
CA THR A 445 -12.22 -20.69 6.23
C THR A 445 -12.82 -19.39 6.76
N VAL A 446 -12.52 -19.10 8.02
CA VAL A 446 -12.61 -17.76 8.65
C VAL A 446 -11.43 -17.61 9.61
N SER A 447 -10.97 -16.39 9.90
CA SER A 447 -9.87 -16.19 10.84
C SER A 447 -10.10 -15.07 11.84
N ASP A 448 -9.33 -15.06 12.93
CA ASP A 448 -9.24 -13.95 13.85
C ASP A 448 -7.77 -13.65 14.19
N SER A 449 -7.53 -12.69 15.09
CA SER A 449 -6.17 -12.29 15.50
C SER A 449 -5.37 -13.38 16.23
N LYS A 450 -5.94 -14.56 16.48
CA LYS A 450 -5.28 -15.69 17.15
C LYS A 450 -5.00 -16.88 16.22
N GLY A 451 -5.56 -16.91 15.02
CA GLY A 451 -5.44 -18.04 14.10
C GLY A 451 -6.64 -18.18 13.15
N TYR A 452 -6.70 -19.29 12.42
CA TYR A 452 -7.79 -19.56 11.47
C TYR A 452 -8.52 -20.87 11.76
N LEU A 453 -9.80 -20.88 11.41
CA LEU A 453 -10.68 -22.05 11.39
C LEU A 453 -10.81 -22.52 9.93
N VAL A 454 -10.72 -23.83 9.70
CA VAL A 454 -11.10 -24.47 8.44
C VAL A 454 -12.14 -25.56 8.68
N ASP A 455 -13.15 -25.60 7.83
CA ASP A 455 -14.15 -26.66 7.75
C ASP A 455 -14.21 -27.16 6.31
N ASP A 456 -13.67 -28.35 6.06
CA ASP A 456 -13.57 -28.93 4.71
C ASP A 456 -14.95 -29.24 4.09
N ASP A 457 -15.97 -29.48 4.92
CA ASP A 457 -17.36 -29.64 4.48
C ASP A 457 -17.99 -28.30 4.05
N GLY A 458 -17.28 -27.18 4.21
CA GLY A 458 -17.77 -25.83 3.94
C GLY A 458 -18.73 -25.31 4.99
N PHE A 459 -18.95 -23.99 5.01
CA PHE A 459 -19.97 -23.37 5.84
C PHE A 459 -21.34 -23.35 5.16
N ASP A 460 -22.38 -23.63 5.96
CA ASP A 460 -23.79 -23.43 5.62
C ASP A 460 -24.39 -22.33 6.52
N TYR A 461 -25.67 -22.01 6.35
CA TYR A 461 -26.34 -20.97 7.16
C TYR A 461 -26.39 -21.29 8.67
N MET A 462 -26.45 -22.55 9.08
CA MET A 462 -26.45 -22.96 10.48
C MET A 462 -25.07 -22.78 11.10
N LYS A 463 -24.03 -23.24 10.39
CA LYS A 463 -22.62 -23.03 10.72
C LYS A 463 -22.29 -21.54 10.81
N LEU A 464 -22.76 -20.72 9.87
CA LEU A 464 -22.58 -19.27 9.87
C LEU A 464 -23.31 -18.59 11.04
N ALA A 465 -24.54 -18.99 11.35
CA ALA A 465 -25.27 -18.48 12.50
C ALA A 465 -24.53 -18.79 13.82
N PHE A 466 -23.95 -19.99 13.94
CA PHE A 466 -23.13 -20.37 15.10
C PHE A 466 -21.82 -19.57 15.19
N LEU A 467 -21.14 -19.33 14.06
CA LEU A 467 -19.97 -18.44 14.00
C LEU A 467 -20.30 -17.01 14.43
N ARG A 468 -21.47 -16.49 14.04
CA ARG A 468 -21.99 -15.18 14.46
C ARG A 468 -22.25 -15.15 15.97
N ASP A 469 -22.81 -16.21 16.56
CA ASP A 469 -23.01 -16.31 18.02
C ASP A 469 -21.69 -16.39 18.81
N ILE A 470 -20.74 -17.21 18.36
CA ILE A 470 -19.38 -17.26 18.95
C ILE A 470 -18.78 -15.84 19.00
N LYS A 471 -18.93 -15.06 17.92
CA LYS A 471 -18.34 -13.72 17.83
C LYS A 471 -19.13 -12.61 18.51
N SER A 472 -20.46 -12.69 18.59
CA SER A 472 -21.26 -11.74 19.38
C SER A 472 -20.96 -11.86 20.87
N GLN A 473 -20.72 -13.09 21.35
CA GLN A 473 -20.31 -13.39 22.72
C GLN A 473 -18.79 -13.24 22.97
N GLN A 474 -18.03 -12.69 22.02
CA GLN A 474 -16.56 -12.52 22.07
C GLN A 474 -15.76 -13.82 22.35
N ARG A 475 -16.32 -14.98 22.03
CA ARG A 475 -15.69 -16.30 22.22
C ARG A 475 -14.65 -16.59 21.12
N SER A 476 -13.78 -17.56 21.38
CA SER A 476 -12.75 -18.01 20.44
C SER A 476 -13.38 -18.85 19.32
N LEU A 477 -12.84 -18.75 18.09
CA LEU A 477 -13.22 -19.65 16.99
C LEU A 477 -13.00 -21.14 17.31
N ARG A 478 -12.12 -21.47 18.26
CA ARG A 478 -11.95 -22.85 18.78
C ARG A 478 -13.25 -23.48 19.31
N ASP A 479 -14.19 -22.67 19.80
CA ASP A 479 -15.49 -23.16 20.26
C ASP A 479 -16.32 -23.78 19.12
N TYR A 480 -16.01 -23.44 17.87
CA TYR A 480 -16.68 -24.02 16.71
C TYR A 480 -16.46 -25.54 16.61
N SER A 481 -15.20 -25.98 16.78
CA SER A 481 -14.81 -27.40 16.71
C SER A 481 -15.42 -28.25 17.82
N LYS A 482 -15.99 -27.65 18.89
CA LYS A 482 -16.75 -28.38 19.92
C LYS A 482 -18.09 -28.90 19.40
N THR A 483 -18.71 -28.18 18.47
CA THR A 483 -19.96 -28.57 17.80
C THR A 483 -19.69 -29.32 16.50
N TYR A 484 -18.70 -28.87 15.72
CA TYR A 484 -18.33 -29.42 14.42
C TYR A 484 -16.96 -30.10 14.48
N ALA A 485 -16.90 -31.31 15.01
CA ALA A 485 -15.65 -32.02 15.33
C ALA A 485 -14.73 -32.33 14.12
N ARG A 486 -15.22 -32.19 12.87
CA ARG A 486 -14.37 -32.30 11.66
C ARG A 486 -13.59 -31.02 11.34
N ALA A 487 -14.04 -29.87 11.84
CA ALA A 487 -13.41 -28.58 11.60
C ALA A 487 -12.18 -28.38 12.49
N LYS A 488 -11.11 -27.84 11.91
CA LYS A 488 -9.80 -27.66 12.55
C LYS A 488 -9.54 -26.18 12.81
N TYR A 489 -8.99 -25.86 13.97
CA TYR A 489 -8.48 -24.53 14.27
C TYR A 489 -6.96 -24.58 14.37
N PHE A 490 -6.29 -23.66 13.66
CA PHE A 490 -4.85 -23.53 13.60
C PHE A 490 -4.42 -22.21 14.25
N ASP A 491 -3.64 -22.32 15.31
CA ASP A 491 -3.10 -21.19 16.07
C ASP A 491 -2.01 -20.44 15.30
N GLU A 492 -2.01 -19.11 15.43
CA GLU A 492 -0.97 -18.19 14.94
C GLU A 492 -0.66 -18.29 13.42
N LEU A 493 -1.50 -18.99 12.67
CA LEU A 493 -1.41 -19.19 11.23
C LEU A 493 -2.50 -18.44 10.47
N LYS A 494 -2.25 -18.23 9.18
CA LYS A 494 -3.18 -17.61 8.22
C LYS A 494 -3.78 -18.70 7.29
N PRO A 495 -4.98 -18.51 6.74
CA PRO A 495 -5.67 -19.54 5.94
C PRO A 495 -5.09 -19.74 4.53
N TRP A 496 -4.00 -19.06 4.17
CA TRP A 496 -3.44 -18.96 2.81
C TRP A 496 -2.76 -20.23 2.28
N ASN A 497 -2.62 -21.26 3.11
CA ASN A 497 -2.16 -22.59 2.71
C ASN A 497 -3.29 -23.52 2.26
N GLU A 498 -4.56 -23.14 2.49
CA GLU A 498 -5.72 -23.96 2.16
C GLU A 498 -6.01 -23.91 0.65
N ARG A 499 -6.31 -25.07 0.05
CA ARG A 499 -6.68 -25.15 -1.38
C ARG A 499 -7.93 -24.31 -1.67
N CYS A 500 -7.85 -23.45 -2.68
CA CYS A 500 -8.93 -22.57 -3.09
C CYS A 500 -8.85 -22.19 -4.57
N ASP A 501 -10.01 -21.91 -5.17
CA ASP A 501 -10.10 -21.26 -6.49
C ASP A 501 -10.07 -19.73 -6.35
N VAL A 502 -10.69 -19.21 -5.28
CA VAL A 502 -10.85 -17.78 -5.00
C VAL A 502 -10.50 -17.47 -3.54
N ALA A 503 -9.73 -16.40 -3.33
CA ALA A 503 -9.33 -15.92 -2.00
C ALA A 503 -9.91 -14.54 -1.68
N PHE A 504 -10.35 -14.35 -0.43
CA PHE A 504 -10.99 -13.14 0.06
C PHE A 504 -10.31 -12.62 1.33
N PRO A 505 -9.23 -11.81 1.21
CA PRO A 505 -8.68 -11.08 2.33
C PRO A 505 -9.65 -10.01 2.84
N CYS A 506 -10.07 -10.16 4.11
CA CYS A 506 -11.13 -9.38 4.74
C CYS A 506 -10.84 -9.05 6.23
N ALA A 507 -9.60 -9.23 6.71
CA ALA A 507 -9.23 -8.99 8.11
C ALA A 507 -8.52 -7.64 8.33
N SER A 508 -7.44 -7.35 7.61
CA SER A 508 -6.60 -6.17 7.83
C SER A 508 -5.74 -5.78 6.64
N GLN A 509 -5.19 -4.56 6.68
CA GLN A 509 -4.10 -4.13 5.80
C GLN A 509 -2.89 -5.06 5.92
N ASN A 510 -2.16 -5.28 4.81
CA ASN A 510 -0.94 -6.10 4.74
C ASN A 510 -1.07 -7.51 5.37
N GLU A 511 -2.27 -8.13 5.32
CA GLU A 511 -2.50 -9.49 5.82
C GLU A 511 -1.96 -10.60 4.89
N VAL A 512 -1.71 -10.29 3.61
CA VAL A 512 -1.10 -11.18 2.61
C VAL A 512 0.30 -10.68 2.26
N ASP A 513 1.32 -11.39 2.73
CA ASP A 513 2.72 -11.13 2.39
C ASP A 513 3.21 -11.94 1.18
N GLN A 514 4.49 -11.78 0.81
CA GLN A 514 5.09 -12.48 -0.32
C GLN A 514 5.02 -14.02 -0.18
N ALA A 515 5.19 -14.56 1.03
CA ALA A 515 5.16 -16.00 1.27
C ALA A 515 3.71 -16.52 1.17
N ASP A 516 2.75 -15.78 1.75
CA ASP A 516 1.33 -16.08 1.62
C ASP A 516 0.86 -16.10 0.16
N ALA A 517 1.33 -15.15 -0.66
CA ALA A 517 1.00 -15.10 -2.08
C ALA A 517 1.54 -16.31 -2.85
N ILE A 518 2.76 -16.78 -2.52
CA ILE A 518 3.32 -18.02 -3.08
C ILE A 518 2.47 -19.22 -2.67
N ASN A 519 2.05 -19.28 -1.39
CA ASN A 519 1.20 -20.36 -0.88
C ASN A 519 -0.16 -20.38 -1.59
N LEU A 520 -0.81 -19.23 -1.77
CA LEU A 520 -2.08 -19.10 -2.51
C LEU A 520 -1.96 -19.53 -3.98
N VAL A 521 -0.88 -19.15 -4.66
CA VAL A 521 -0.61 -19.60 -6.04
C VAL A 521 -0.45 -21.12 -6.11
N ASN A 522 0.31 -21.71 -5.18
CA ASN A 522 0.51 -23.15 -5.08
C ASN A 522 -0.77 -23.91 -4.68
N ALA A 523 -1.64 -23.27 -3.88
CA ALA A 523 -2.93 -23.81 -3.43
C ALA A 523 -3.99 -23.84 -4.53
N GLY A 524 -3.72 -23.22 -5.70
CA GLY A 524 -4.58 -23.25 -6.88
C GLY A 524 -5.31 -21.94 -7.19
N CYS A 525 -5.12 -20.90 -6.37
CA CYS A 525 -5.86 -19.64 -6.50
C CYS A 525 -5.75 -19.02 -7.90
N ARG A 526 -6.86 -18.50 -8.41
CA ARG A 526 -6.96 -17.81 -9.71
C ARG A 526 -7.47 -16.38 -9.61
N LEU A 527 -8.20 -16.07 -8.54
CA LEU A 527 -8.78 -14.76 -8.28
C LEU A 527 -8.65 -14.43 -6.78
N LEU A 528 -8.06 -13.28 -6.48
CA LEU A 528 -8.05 -12.68 -5.15
C LEU A 528 -8.93 -11.43 -5.16
N VAL A 529 -9.84 -11.31 -4.19
CA VAL A 529 -10.78 -10.19 -4.11
C VAL A 529 -10.68 -9.52 -2.75
N GLU A 530 -10.17 -8.29 -2.74
CA GLU A 530 -9.89 -7.55 -1.52
C GLU A 530 -11.17 -6.97 -0.90
N GLY A 531 -11.48 -7.41 0.33
CA GLY A 531 -12.56 -6.85 1.14
C GLY A 531 -12.07 -5.92 2.25
N SER A 532 -10.86 -6.13 2.78
CA SER A 532 -10.13 -5.17 3.63
C SER A 532 -9.42 -4.11 2.77
N ASN A 533 -9.01 -2.98 3.35
CA ASN A 533 -8.28 -1.93 2.62
C ASN A 533 -6.78 -2.31 2.52
N MET A 534 -6.27 -2.47 1.29
CA MET A 534 -4.86 -2.80 0.99
C MET A 534 -4.30 -4.02 1.77
N PRO A 535 -4.94 -5.21 1.67
CA PRO A 535 -4.48 -6.42 2.35
C PRO A 535 -3.22 -7.03 1.76
N CYS A 536 -2.96 -6.83 0.47
CA CYS A 536 -1.77 -7.36 -0.17
C CYS A 536 -0.59 -6.39 0.00
N THR A 537 0.56 -6.92 0.43
CA THR A 537 1.84 -6.21 0.29
C THR A 537 2.22 -6.03 -1.19
N ALA A 538 3.06 -5.05 -1.50
CA ALA A 538 3.51 -4.81 -2.87
C ALA A 538 4.24 -6.03 -3.47
N GLU A 539 4.97 -6.78 -2.64
CA GLU A 539 5.65 -8.03 -2.98
C GLU A 539 4.67 -9.18 -3.26
N ALA A 540 3.56 -9.27 -2.50
CA ALA A 540 2.47 -10.20 -2.78
C ALA A 540 1.80 -9.92 -4.14
N VAL A 541 1.49 -8.65 -4.42
CA VAL A 541 0.95 -8.22 -5.73
C VAL A 541 1.90 -8.61 -6.87
N ASP A 542 3.22 -8.44 -6.69
CA ASP A 542 4.20 -8.85 -7.70
C ASP A 542 4.33 -10.38 -7.88
N VAL A 543 4.00 -11.20 -6.88
CA VAL A 543 3.88 -12.66 -7.01
C VAL A 543 2.63 -13.03 -7.82
N PHE A 544 1.45 -12.51 -7.43
CA PHE A 544 0.19 -12.78 -8.12
C PHE A 544 0.24 -12.36 -9.60
N ARG A 545 0.81 -11.18 -9.88
CA ARG A 545 1.06 -10.68 -11.24
C ARG A 545 1.89 -11.65 -12.08
N LYS A 546 3.00 -12.18 -11.55
CA LYS A 546 3.86 -13.15 -12.25
C LYS A 546 3.17 -14.50 -12.46
N ALA A 547 2.25 -14.87 -11.56
CA ALA A 547 1.47 -16.11 -11.63
C ALA A 547 0.17 -16.00 -12.45
N ASN A 548 -0.13 -14.82 -13.03
CA ASN A 548 -1.41 -14.51 -13.69
C ASN A 548 -2.65 -14.78 -12.80
N VAL A 549 -2.52 -14.52 -11.49
CA VAL A 549 -3.67 -14.46 -10.57
C VAL A 549 -4.28 -13.07 -10.66
N LEU A 550 -5.58 -13.00 -10.91
CA LEU A 550 -6.29 -11.72 -10.99
C LEU A 550 -6.49 -11.15 -9.58
N ILE A 551 -6.26 -9.85 -9.40
CA ILE A 551 -6.56 -9.12 -8.16
C ILE A 551 -7.67 -8.12 -8.42
N ALA A 552 -8.74 -8.22 -7.63
CA ALA A 552 -9.78 -7.20 -7.56
C ALA A 552 -9.50 -6.27 -6.37
N PRO A 553 -9.07 -5.02 -6.62
CA PRO A 553 -8.56 -4.14 -5.57
C PRO A 553 -9.68 -3.59 -4.68
N ALA A 554 -9.38 -3.32 -3.42
CA ALA A 554 -10.34 -2.86 -2.41
C ALA A 554 -11.09 -1.57 -2.80
N ILE A 555 -10.44 -0.68 -3.56
CA ILE A 555 -11.05 0.56 -4.09
C ILE A 555 -12.19 0.30 -5.09
N ALA A 556 -12.22 -0.89 -5.73
CA ALA A 556 -13.27 -1.29 -6.66
C ALA A 556 -14.21 -2.34 -6.04
N ALA A 557 -13.68 -3.45 -5.52
CA ALA A 557 -14.48 -4.52 -4.93
C ALA A 557 -15.23 -4.07 -3.66
N GLY A 558 -14.61 -3.20 -2.86
CA GLY A 558 -15.21 -2.65 -1.65
C GLY A 558 -16.21 -1.51 -1.89
N ALA A 559 -16.44 -1.09 -3.15
CA ALA A 559 -17.32 0.04 -3.49
C ALA A 559 -18.80 -0.19 -3.10
N GLY A 560 -19.21 -1.43 -2.84
CA GLY A 560 -20.60 -1.76 -2.45
C GLY A 560 -21.08 -1.04 -1.19
N GLY A 561 -20.19 -0.81 -0.21
CA GLY A 561 -20.51 -0.02 0.99
C GLY A 561 -20.71 1.48 0.73
N VAL A 562 -20.08 2.01 -0.33
CA VAL A 562 -20.26 3.40 -0.79
C VAL A 562 -21.60 3.52 -1.51
N ALA A 563 -21.88 2.59 -2.44
CA ALA A 563 -23.15 2.54 -3.15
C ALA A 563 -24.36 2.44 -2.20
N ALA A 564 -24.26 1.60 -1.17
CA ALA A 564 -25.28 1.50 -0.11
C ALA A 564 -25.52 2.83 0.63
N GLY A 565 -24.46 3.58 0.97
CA GLY A 565 -24.60 4.87 1.63
C GLY A 565 -25.29 5.93 0.79
N GLU A 566 -25.05 5.94 -0.52
CA GLU A 566 -25.65 6.93 -1.40
C GLU A 566 -27.08 6.54 -1.83
N ILE A 567 -27.37 5.25 -1.94
CA ILE A 567 -28.75 4.74 -2.01
C ILE A 567 -29.57 5.20 -0.78
N GLU A 568 -28.96 5.27 0.40
CA GLU A 568 -29.61 5.76 1.62
C GLU A 568 -29.81 7.29 1.64
N VAL A 569 -28.82 8.08 1.19
CA VAL A 569 -28.98 9.54 1.04
C VAL A 569 -30.10 9.88 0.06
N LEU A 570 -30.11 9.23 -1.11
CA LEU A 570 -31.14 9.40 -2.14
C LEU A 570 -32.54 8.94 -1.69
N ARG A 571 -32.62 8.22 -0.56
CA ARG A 571 -33.87 7.80 0.08
C ARG A 571 -34.38 8.81 1.10
N GLU A 572 -33.50 9.49 1.85
CA GLU A 572 -33.89 10.60 2.72
C GLU A 572 -34.61 11.72 1.93
N SER A 573 -34.27 11.90 0.65
CA SER A 573 -34.96 12.84 -0.25
C SER A 573 -36.27 12.34 -0.87
N ASN A 574 -36.60 11.04 -0.83
CA ASN A 574 -37.68 10.44 -1.63
C ASN A 574 -38.74 9.63 -0.84
N SER A 575 -38.60 9.47 0.48
CA SER A 575 -39.63 8.85 1.37
C SER A 575 -40.12 7.44 1.00
N MET A 576 -39.45 6.73 0.09
CA MET A 576 -39.89 5.44 -0.44
C MET A 576 -39.19 4.27 0.28
N GLN A 577 -39.93 3.20 0.59
CA GLN A 577 -39.35 1.94 1.05
C GLN A 577 -38.92 1.13 -0.17
N TRP A 578 -37.69 0.60 -0.15
CA TRP A 578 -37.17 -0.27 -1.21
C TRP A 578 -37.29 -1.72 -0.76
N SER A 579 -37.54 -2.64 -1.69
CA SER A 579 -37.43 -4.07 -1.42
C SER A 579 -35.95 -4.48 -1.24
N ALA A 580 -35.73 -5.69 -0.71
CA ALA A 580 -34.38 -6.22 -0.59
C ALA A 580 -33.76 -6.47 -1.96
N GLU A 581 -34.59 -6.93 -2.89
CA GLU A 581 -34.31 -7.26 -4.27
C GLU A 581 -33.93 -6.01 -5.09
N ASP A 582 -34.67 -4.89 -4.93
CA ASP A 582 -34.37 -3.62 -5.59
C ASP A 582 -33.01 -3.06 -5.13
N PHE A 583 -32.75 -3.09 -3.83
CA PHE A 583 -31.47 -2.64 -3.27
C PHE A 583 -30.30 -3.50 -3.77
N GLU A 584 -30.45 -4.83 -3.77
CA GLU A 584 -29.44 -5.76 -4.27
C GLU A 584 -29.20 -5.59 -5.78
N SER A 585 -30.26 -5.34 -6.57
CA SER A 585 -30.17 -5.04 -8.00
C SER A 585 -29.37 -3.75 -8.26
N ARG A 586 -29.68 -2.67 -7.53
CA ARG A 586 -28.96 -1.38 -7.65
C ARG A 586 -27.50 -1.48 -7.22
N LEU A 587 -27.22 -2.26 -6.18
CA LEU A 587 -25.88 -2.55 -5.70
C LEU A 587 -25.04 -3.29 -6.77
N GLN A 588 -25.62 -4.30 -7.42
CA GLN A 588 -24.96 -5.03 -8.51
C GLN A 588 -24.69 -4.11 -9.72
N GLU A 589 -25.64 -3.26 -10.10
CA GLU A 589 -25.48 -2.32 -11.23
C GLU A 589 -24.38 -1.28 -10.95
N ALA A 590 -24.33 -0.70 -9.74
CA ALA A 590 -23.27 0.24 -9.37
C ALA A 590 -21.86 -0.40 -9.39
N LEU A 591 -21.75 -1.67 -9.00
CA LEU A 591 -20.50 -2.43 -9.05
C LEU A 591 -20.10 -2.80 -10.48
N LYS A 592 -21.07 -3.12 -11.34
CA LYS A 592 -20.86 -3.36 -12.77
C LYS A 592 -20.32 -2.10 -13.47
N GLN A 593 -20.95 -0.95 -13.25
CA GLN A 593 -20.47 0.33 -13.78
C GLN A 593 -19.05 0.66 -13.28
N THR A 594 -18.77 0.39 -12.01
CA THR A 594 -17.43 0.53 -11.40
C THR A 594 -16.38 -0.35 -12.09
N TYR A 595 -16.74 -1.61 -12.37
CA TYR A 595 -15.90 -2.59 -13.07
C TYR A 595 -15.62 -2.18 -14.54
N GLU A 596 -16.66 -1.86 -15.30
CA GLU A 596 -16.55 -1.43 -16.70
C GLU A 596 -15.70 -0.14 -16.84
N LYS A 597 -15.90 0.82 -15.93
CA LYS A 597 -15.13 2.08 -15.88
C LYS A 597 -13.65 1.83 -15.59
N ALA A 598 -13.33 0.91 -14.67
CA ALA A 598 -11.95 0.51 -14.39
C ALA A 598 -11.29 -0.18 -15.59
N LEU A 599 -11.95 -1.16 -16.22
CA LEU A 599 -11.42 -1.85 -17.40
C LEU A 599 -11.24 -0.92 -18.60
N LYS A 600 -12.18 0.01 -18.83
CA LYS A 600 -12.05 1.01 -19.89
C LYS A 600 -10.80 1.87 -19.69
N ALA A 601 -10.62 2.41 -18.47
CA ALA A 601 -9.45 3.21 -18.13
C ALA A 601 -8.13 2.41 -18.23
N ALA A 602 -8.15 1.12 -17.94
CA ALA A 602 -7.01 0.23 -18.17
C ALA A 602 -6.62 0.19 -19.65
N ASN A 603 -7.61 -0.07 -20.52
CA ASN A 603 -7.45 -0.19 -21.96
C ASN A 603 -6.98 1.14 -22.61
N ASP A 604 -7.56 2.27 -22.22
CA ASP A 604 -7.20 3.61 -22.72
C ASP A 604 -5.73 4.00 -22.41
N PHE A 605 -5.11 3.34 -21.41
CA PHE A 605 -3.69 3.48 -21.05
C PHE A 605 -2.86 2.21 -21.37
N GLY A 606 -3.38 1.34 -22.21
CA GLY A 606 -2.66 0.23 -22.84
C GLY A 606 -2.45 -1.00 -21.95
N TYR A 607 -3.27 -1.19 -20.93
CA TYR A 607 -3.38 -2.47 -20.22
C TYR A 607 -4.47 -3.29 -20.90
N GLN A 608 -4.08 -4.41 -21.52
CA GLN A 608 -5.01 -5.37 -22.12
C GLN A 608 -5.93 -5.96 -21.03
N LYS A 609 -7.20 -6.26 -21.36
CA LYS A 609 -8.21 -6.74 -20.41
C LYS A 609 -7.77 -8.02 -19.68
N GLU A 610 -6.99 -8.85 -20.36
CA GLU A 610 -6.46 -10.13 -19.89
C GLU A 610 -5.27 -9.97 -18.94
N SER A 611 -4.70 -8.76 -18.80
CA SER A 611 -3.57 -8.53 -17.89
C SER A 611 -4.04 -8.56 -16.43
N PRO A 612 -3.34 -9.26 -15.52
CA PRO A 612 -3.64 -9.22 -14.09
C PRO A 612 -3.50 -7.83 -13.47
N GLU A 613 -2.78 -6.91 -14.14
CA GLU A 613 -2.63 -5.51 -13.73
C GLU A 613 -3.81 -4.62 -14.19
N ALA A 614 -4.62 -5.05 -15.16
CA ALA A 614 -5.58 -4.19 -15.84
C ALA A 614 -6.59 -3.59 -14.87
N LEU A 615 -7.19 -4.43 -14.02
CA LEU A 615 -8.18 -4.02 -13.04
C LEU A 615 -7.56 -3.18 -11.91
N LEU A 616 -6.38 -3.57 -11.41
CA LEU A 616 -5.64 -2.87 -10.35
C LEU A 616 -5.26 -1.44 -10.77
N HIS A 617 -4.61 -1.30 -11.92
CA HIS A 617 -4.21 0.00 -12.44
C HIS A 617 -5.40 0.78 -12.98
N GLY A 618 -6.31 0.13 -13.72
CA GLY A 618 -7.50 0.73 -14.29
C GLY A 618 -8.43 1.39 -13.26
N ALA A 619 -8.63 0.75 -12.10
CA ALA A 619 -9.39 1.33 -10.99
C ALA A 619 -8.76 2.64 -10.47
N THR A 620 -7.45 2.65 -10.25
CA THR A 620 -6.72 3.84 -9.77
C THR A 620 -6.70 4.96 -10.82
N ILE A 621 -6.48 4.60 -12.10
CA ILE A 621 -6.52 5.53 -13.24
C ILE A 621 -7.90 6.18 -13.36
N ALA A 622 -8.97 5.36 -13.36
CA ALA A 622 -10.34 5.85 -13.45
C ALA A 622 -10.72 6.75 -12.27
N ALA A 623 -10.28 6.44 -11.05
CA ALA A 623 -10.50 7.28 -9.87
C ALA A 623 -9.77 8.62 -9.99
N PHE A 624 -8.45 8.57 -10.24
CA PHE A 624 -7.59 9.75 -10.35
C PHE A 624 -8.07 10.71 -11.44
N LEU A 625 -8.45 10.23 -12.62
CA LEU A 625 -8.89 11.10 -13.71
C LEU A 625 -10.16 11.91 -13.37
N ASN A 626 -11.09 11.36 -12.59
CA ASN A 626 -12.29 12.11 -12.16
C ASN A 626 -11.91 13.21 -11.14
N ILE A 627 -11.06 12.87 -10.18
CA ILE A 627 -10.56 13.81 -9.16
C ILE A 627 -9.76 14.92 -9.85
N ALA A 628 -8.85 14.55 -10.75
CA ALA A 628 -8.01 15.47 -11.51
C ALA A 628 -8.83 16.43 -12.36
N GLN A 629 -9.88 15.95 -13.03
CA GLN A 629 -10.79 16.82 -13.78
C GLN A 629 -11.50 17.82 -12.85
N ALA A 630 -12.10 17.34 -11.75
CA ALA A 630 -12.80 18.21 -10.80
C ALA A 630 -11.87 19.25 -10.14
N MET A 631 -10.64 18.87 -9.76
CA MET A 631 -9.62 19.78 -9.25
C MET A 631 -9.10 20.76 -10.30
N THR A 632 -9.15 20.41 -11.59
CA THR A 632 -8.82 21.33 -12.70
C THR A 632 -9.93 22.36 -12.89
N ASP A 633 -11.18 21.89 -12.95
CA ASP A 633 -12.37 22.73 -13.17
C ASP A 633 -12.61 23.71 -12.01
N GLN A 634 -12.22 23.36 -10.79
CA GLN A 634 -12.30 24.21 -9.59
C GLN A 634 -11.06 25.08 -9.36
N GLY A 635 -10.00 24.91 -10.16
CA GLY A 635 -8.80 25.73 -10.11
C GLY A 635 -7.90 25.50 -8.88
N CYS A 636 -7.25 26.57 -8.42
CA CYS A 636 -6.27 26.54 -7.33
C CYS A 636 -6.93 26.88 -5.98
N VAL A 637 -7.64 25.89 -5.44
CA VAL A 637 -8.17 25.84 -4.06
C VAL A 637 -7.39 24.86 -3.19
#